data_AF-A0A1A9Z8Z3-F1
#
_entry.id   AF-A0A1A9Z8Z3-F1
#
_cell.length_a   1.000
_cell.length_b   1.000
_cell.length_c   1.000
_cell.angle_alpha   90.00
_cell.angle_beta   90.00
_cell.angle_gamma   90.00
#
_symmetry.space_group_name_H-M   'P 1'
#
loop_
_entity.id
_entity.type
_entity.pdbx_description
1 polymer ?
#
loop_
_entity_poly.entity_id
_entity_poly.type
_entity_poly.pdbx_seq_one_letter_code
_entity_poly.pdbx_strand_id
1 'polypeptide(L)'
;MCTSDSIFKNLRQKLDVMGYNQTLPLAAVPIVGAVFEDLVKTTESLRDSKKQLIELLEEKSSWELGAEPYKCDNSRLLTECNQLHLQLIRQKEDSEEQINKLHKKIRDLETDKSHLHKQCQQLQNQLGSIQSKTNIGVVKSGSRVEKGKKPFITAVRSGDMFSSAVNLLQDHNIDLRCTKCNAGFYRRHDDATQTKSIEKEADKWENAKLELMENIKFYRNKIEAREREISRLNELLSGGRAPNILARECCYKNVGSLNEDINLLQREKLESLARIRECQHQMHEAMRRALNLEKFNRELQKRLDELKDAALSVETQANNEITQKEMEIEQLKQQLQRLLNKIKVQNEKCKENQKDEKLQRSNQSKEVQVSVQMEKHRFNEKLNELTQKESELRTENDRLVKKVTKLKNKLQASHKEIEDLQLRHTQHLDEDKIRLKSERDFFQKEYLRVLNKLGSESEIDFLQSQIKSKDEELRILRSEMCLKQSQALVPCVKGNTDFDNLPTSLPSSARSGASTGNSDCVQAVILRAERERDCARNDLERVRCERDTLREKMLSMTKMHDEQIQKVQCRNEELNRKLHQAERENHDLISAHKPSEIQIVLLREEMDTYKQQNNKLREENSKLQSTYNSLKLLHEQTERSLSDSQNKLTLSESQLESAKARLNVVDSNRESSQQEAIQLRTEVAALKQTYVALEREKDKILTQLDLKTEKAYQLEYELKASKEKRNHLEKQVHDFEQQLSKLTTQTHERDSELNENSTESKTLREQIAALKISREQAIMENARLMNNLAESQAEITTLKKLLKDSEGEIMRLKQQLRQYEKEREEMLEHYRSLSHDAVMLEGSNQSLENEAAECRRQLNELESENHVLKKELCSRNSLITELEDKLTSQKVQNTCLKQKLEESLDEQRLLETDLTARKELCKKLDVEKDKLNAELNELNDVRKNLEAENEKLRLEIERTEKNKRISSETLEELLSKTRHDLEEQIKMDSKLSQELVRLKQTNEELLIELDVERQKRQQHETLMHEYRIQNQELRHTLTDDRFHQARSREQSPRFHTKTL
;
A
#
# COMPACT_ATOMS: atom_id res chain seq x y z
N MET A 1 1.16 -84.16 -59.19
CA MET A 1 1.78 -83.78 -57.90
C MET A 1 1.89 -82.27 -57.86
N CYS A 2 1.77 -81.64 -56.70
CA CYS A 2 1.07 -80.34 -56.60
C CYS A 2 1.98 -79.13 -56.32
N THR A 3 1.45 -77.93 -56.60
CA THR A 3 2.10 -76.63 -56.37
C THR A 3 2.47 -76.39 -54.90
N SER A 4 1.78 -77.06 -53.97
CA SER A 4 2.08 -77.10 -52.53
C SER A 4 3.54 -77.35 -52.20
N ASP A 5 4.18 -78.29 -52.90
CA ASP A 5 5.51 -78.79 -52.52
C ASP A 5 6.61 -77.76 -52.82
N SER A 6 6.39 -76.91 -53.83
CA SER A 6 7.28 -75.79 -54.14
C SER A 6 7.13 -74.68 -53.10
N ILE A 7 5.90 -74.34 -52.72
CA ILE A 7 5.62 -73.31 -51.70
C ILE A 7 6.19 -73.74 -50.35
N PHE A 8 6.00 -75.01 -49.97
CA PHE A 8 6.55 -75.59 -48.75
C PHE A 8 8.09 -75.50 -48.71
N LYS A 9 8.78 -75.94 -49.77
CA LYS A 9 10.25 -75.89 -49.83
C LYS A 9 10.80 -74.46 -49.77
N ASN A 10 10.16 -73.52 -50.47
CA ASN A 10 10.57 -72.11 -50.44
C ASN A 10 10.35 -71.45 -49.08
N LEU A 11 9.19 -71.66 -48.44
CA LEU A 11 8.95 -71.16 -47.08
C LEU A 11 9.92 -71.80 -46.08
N ARG A 12 10.17 -73.12 -46.22
CA ARG A 12 11.09 -73.84 -45.36
C ARG A 12 12.51 -73.28 -45.43
N GLN A 13 13.04 -73.09 -46.63
CA GLN A 13 14.37 -72.51 -46.83
C GLN A 13 14.49 -71.10 -46.24
N LYS A 14 13.45 -70.27 -46.37
CA LYS A 14 13.40 -68.93 -45.75
C LYS A 14 13.42 -68.98 -44.22
N LEU A 15 12.71 -69.93 -43.61
CA LEU A 15 12.70 -70.16 -42.16
C LEU A 15 14.05 -70.67 -41.65
N ASP A 16 14.68 -71.61 -42.36
CA ASP A 16 16.01 -72.15 -42.01
C ASP A 16 17.10 -71.06 -42.08
N VAL A 17 17.05 -70.13 -43.05
CA VAL A 17 17.94 -68.96 -43.11
C VAL A 17 17.76 -68.01 -41.91
N MET A 18 16.56 -67.98 -41.30
CA MET A 18 16.28 -67.26 -40.06
C MET A 18 16.46 -68.13 -38.79
N GLY A 19 17.00 -69.34 -38.91
CA GLY A 19 17.29 -70.25 -37.79
C GLY A 19 16.08 -71.03 -37.23
N TYR A 20 14.92 -70.96 -37.87
CA TYR A 20 13.69 -71.66 -37.45
C TYR A 20 13.69 -73.12 -37.92
N ASN A 21 14.64 -73.88 -37.39
CA ASN A 21 14.99 -75.23 -37.85
C ASN A 21 14.01 -76.33 -37.38
N GLN A 22 12.89 -75.98 -36.73
CA GLN A 22 11.90 -76.94 -36.23
C GLN A 22 11.05 -77.53 -37.37
N THR A 23 10.63 -78.79 -37.27
CA THR A 23 9.85 -79.45 -38.34
C THR A 23 8.50 -78.76 -38.60
N LEU A 24 8.26 -78.32 -39.84
CA LEU A 24 7.04 -77.64 -40.27
C LEU A 24 6.02 -78.62 -40.88
N PRO A 25 4.82 -78.81 -40.29
CA PRO A 25 3.77 -79.64 -40.88
C PRO A 25 3.16 -78.98 -42.13
N LEU A 26 2.83 -79.77 -43.15
CA LEU A 26 2.23 -79.28 -44.41
C LEU A 26 0.93 -78.48 -44.22
N ALA A 27 0.14 -78.80 -43.19
CA ALA A 27 -1.09 -78.09 -42.85
C ALA A 27 -0.85 -76.67 -42.28
N ALA A 28 0.32 -76.39 -41.70
CA ALA A 28 0.65 -75.10 -41.10
C ALA A 28 1.20 -74.09 -42.11
N VAL A 29 1.57 -74.54 -43.31
CA VAL A 29 2.28 -73.74 -44.35
C VAL A 29 1.58 -72.42 -44.71
N PRO A 30 0.24 -72.34 -44.87
CA PRO A 30 -0.41 -71.06 -45.21
C PRO A 30 -0.30 -70.02 -44.09
N ILE A 31 -0.45 -70.46 -42.83
CA ILE A 31 -0.43 -69.57 -41.65
C ILE A 31 1.00 -69.10 -41.38
N VAL A 32 1.97 -70.03 -41.39
CA VAL A 32 3.39 -69.69 -41.20
C VAL A 32 3.91 -68.83 -42.36
N GLY A 33 3.41 -69.03 -43.59
CA GLY A 33 3.70 -68.17 -44.73
C GLY A 33 3.22 -66.73 -44.54
N ALA A 34 1.96 -66.54 -44.15
CA ALA A 34 1.40 -65.21 -43.87
C ALA A 34 2.14 -64.50 -42.73
N VAL A 35 2.38 -65.19 -41.61
CA VAL A 35 3.14 -64.63 -40.46
C VAL A 35 4.57 -64.29 -40.85
N PHE A 36 5.22 -65.09 -41.71
CA PHE A 36 6.55 -64.77 -42.23
C PHE A 36 6.54 -63.51 -43.10
N GLU A 37 5.58 -63.38 -44.02
CA GLU A 37 5.46 -62.18 -44.86
C GLU A 37 5.17 -60.91 -44.05
N ASP A 38 4.32 -60.99 -43.02
CA ASP A 38 4.03 -59.85 -42.16
C ASP A 38 5.21 -59.50 -41.25
N LEU A 39 6.02 -60.49 -40.83
CA LEU A 39 7.29 -60.25 -40.13
C LEU A 39 8.33 -59.57 -41.05
N VAL A 40 8.37 -59.92 -42.34
CA VAL A 40 9.21 -59.20 -43.32
C VAL A 40 8.71 -57.76 -43.49
N LYS A 41 7.43 -57.54 -43.79
CA LYS A 41 6.84 -56.20 -43.97
C LYS A 41 7.07 -55.29 -42.74
N THR A 42 6.90 -55.83 -41.54
CA THR A 42 7.10 -55.07 -40.29
C THR A 42 8.57 -54.79 -39.98
N THR A 43 9.50 -55.71 -40.28
CA THR A 43 10.94 -55.46 -40.11
C THR A 43 11.53 -54.56 -41.20
N GLU A 44 10.93 -54.51 -42.39
CA GLU A 44 11.24 -53.52 -43.43
C GLU A 44 10.68 -52.14 -43.06
N SER A 45 9.41 -52.05 -42.67
CA SER A 45 8.82 -50.80 -42.17
C SER A 45 9.58 -50.22 -40.97
N LEU A 46 10.04 -51.07 -40.03
CA LEU A 46 10.88 -50.65 -38.90
C LEU A 46 12.26 -50.15 -39.34
N ARG A 47 12.83 -50.72 -40.42
CA ARG A 47 14.11 -50.30 -41.01
C ARG A 47 13.97 -48.93 -41.67
N ASP A 48 12.90 -48.71 -42.42
CA ASP A 48 12.62 -47.45 -43.11
C ASP A 48 12.29 -46.34 -42.11
N SER A 49 11.45 -46.59 -41.10
CA SER A 49 11.20 -45.61 -40.03
C SER A 49 12.46 -45.30 -39.20
N LYS A 50 13.35 -46.29 -39.00
CA LYS A 50 14.65 -46.05 -38.35
C LYS A 50 15.58 -45.21 -39.24
N LYS A 51 15.55 -45.38 -40.57
CA LYS A 51 16.30 -44.57 -41.52
C LYS A 51 15.81 -43.12 -41.54
N GLN A 52 14.49 -42.91 -41.60
CA GLN A 52 13.86 -41.59 -41.48
C GLN A 52 14.18 -40.91 -40.14
N LEU A 53 14.22 -41.67 -39.04
CA LEU A 53 14.62 -41.14 -37.73
C LEU A 53 16.08 -40.65 -37.73
N ILE A 54 16.99 -41.36 -38.40
CA ILE A 54 18.40 -40.93 -38.53
C ILE A 54 18.49 -39.67 -39.38
N GLU A 55 17.81 -39.63 -40.52
CA GLU A 55 17.76 -38.46 -41.42
C GLU A 55 17.21 -37.22 -40.69
N LEU A 56 16.13 -37.37 -39.90
CA LEU A 56 15.58 -36.30 -39.07
C LEU A 56 16.49 -35.87 -37.91
N LEU A 57 17.32 -36.77 -37.37
CA LEU A 57 18.31 -36.44 -36.34
C LEU A 57 19.52 -35.70 -36.93
N GLU A 58 19.96 -36.07 -38.14
CA GLU A 58 20.98 -35.36 -38.91
C GLU A 58 20.49 -33.96 -39.31
N GLU A 59 19.26 -33.85 -39.81
CA GLU A 59 18.62 -32.56 -40.12
C GLU A 59 18.48 -31.70 -38.85
N LYS A 60 17.98 -32.26 -37.74
CA LYS A 60 17.93 -31.57 -36.43
C LYS A 60 19.30 -31.05 -36.00
N SER A 61 20.35 -31.86 -36.12
CA SER A 61 21.71 -31.45 -35.75
C SER A 61 22.22 -30.30 -36.63
N SER A 62 21.85 -30.30 -37.90
CA SER A 62 22.16 -29.23 -38.86
C SER A 62 21.44 -27.92 -38.51
N TRP A 63 20.16 -27.99 -38.14
CA TRP A 63 19.40 -26.84 -37.63
C TRP A 63 19.94 -26.34 -36.28
N GLU A 64 20.32 -27.23 -35.36
CA GLU A 64 20.89 -26.85 -34.06
C GLU A 64 22.25 -26.16 -34.21
N LEU A 65 23.08 -26.60 -35.15
CA LEU A 65 24.35 -25.97 -35.53
C LEU A 65 24.13 -24.62 -36.23
N GLY A 66 23.19 -24.54 -37.19
CA GLY A 66 22.82 -23.29 -37.86
C GLY A 66 22.22 -22.24 -36.92
N ALA A 67 21.59 -22.67 -35.82
CA ALA A 67 21.10 -21.79 -34.77
C ALA A 67 22.19 -21.35 -33.76
N GLU A 68 23.35 -22.02 -33.70
CA GLU A 68 24.38 -21.75 -32.68
C GLU A 68 24.97 -20.33 -32.74
N PRO A 69 25.27 -19.74 -33.92
CA PRO A 69 25.72 -18.34 -33.99
C PRO A 69 24.71 -17.37 -33.35
N TYR A 70 23.41 -17.58 -33.59
CA TYR A 70 22.35 -16.77 -33.00
C TYR A 70 22.19 -17.01 -31.49
N LYS A 71 22.48 -18.21 -30.95
CA LYS A 71 22.53 -18.45 -29.50
C LYS A 71 23.71 -17.69 -28.87
N CYS A 72 24.88 -17.73 -29.50
CA CYS A 72 26.06 -16.99 -29.07
C CYS A 72 25.84 -15.48 -29.10
N ASP A 73 25.30 -14.93 -30.19
CA ASP A 73 25.03 -13.49 -30.31
C ASP A 73 23.92 -13.02 -29.36
N ASN A 74 22.84 -13.79 -29.18
CA ASN A 74 21.83 -13.45 -28.16
C ASN A 74 22.43 -13.49 -26.75
N SER A 75 23.31 -14.45 -26.44
CA SER A 75 23.99 -14.52 -25.14
C SER A 75 24.93 -13.33 -24.91
N ARG A 76 25.65 -12.90 -25.96
CA ARG A 76 26.48 -11.70 -25.97
C ARG A 76 25.65 -10.42 -25.77
N LEU A 77 24.61 -10.23 -26.57
CA LEU A 77 23.71 -9.07 -26.50
C LEU A 77 22.96 -9.00 -25.16
N LEU A 78 22.55 -10.13 -24.58
CA LEU A 78 21.99 -10.18 -23.21
C LEU A 78 23.03 -9.76 -22.17
N THR A 79 24.29 -10.16 -22.33
CA THR A 79 25.38 -9.77 -21.42
C THR A 79 25.67 -8.27 -21.53
N GLU A 80 25.80 -7.73 -22.75
CA GLU A 80 25.99 -6.31 -23.01
C GLU A 80 24.80 -5.46 -22.52
N CYS A 81 23.57 -5.89 -22.79
CA CYS A 81 22.35 -5.23 -22.30
C CYS A 81 22.27 -5.20 -20.77
N ASN A 82 22.59 -6.31 -20.09
CA ASN A 82 22.64 -6.35 -18.63
C ASN A 82 23.77 -5.49 -18.05
N GLN A 83 24.94 -5.42 -18.70
CA GLN A 83 26.01 -4.51 -18.28
C GLN A 83 25.60 -3.03 -18.43
N LEU A 84 24.98 -2.66 -19.56
CA LEU A 84 24.45 -1.31 -19.78
C LEU A 84 23.34 -0.96 -18.79
N HIS A 85 22.45 -1.90 -18.45
CA HIS A 85 21.41 -1.68 -17.44
C HIS A 85 22.00 -1.47 -16.04
N LEU A 86 23.03 -2.25 -15.65
CA LEU A 86 23.75 -2.06 -14.39
C LEU A 86 24.53 -0.74 -14.36
N GLN A 87 25.09 -0.28 -15.48
CA GLN A 87 25.72 1.05 -15.58
C GLN A 87 24.69 2.17 -15.42
N LEU A 88 23.52 2.06 -16.05
CA LEU A 88 22.43 3.03 -15.94
C LEU A 88 21.88 3.09 -14.51
N ILE A 89 21.71 1.94 -13.84
CA ILE A 89 21.33 1.88 -12.42
C ILE A 89 22.39 2.58 -11.55
N ARG A 90 23.68 2.35 -11.77
CA ARG A 90 24.76 3.04 -11.02
C ARG A 90 24.73 4.55 -11.23
N GLN A 91 24.73 5.02 -12.47
CA GLN A 91 24.63 6.45 -12.79
C GLN A 91 23.39 7.10 -12.16
N LYS A 92 22.26 6.39 -12.12
CA LYS A 92 21.06 6.85 -11.43
C LYS A 92 21.26 6.92 -9.90
N GLU A 93 21.78 5.87 -9.27
CA GLU A 93 22.07 5.87 -7.82
C GLU A 93 23.06 7.00 -7.44
N ASP A 94 24.11 7.20 -8.25
CA ASP A 94 25.11 8.27 -8.06
C ASP A 94 24.48 9.67 -8.17
N SER A 95 23.57 9.86 -9.15
CA SER A 95 22.85 11.13 -9.31
C SER A 95 21.84 11.41 -8.19
N GLU A 96 21.12 10.39 -7.71
CA GLU A 96 20.24 10.52 -6.54
C GLU A 96 21.03 10.84 -5.26
N GLU A 97 22.22 10.26 -5.09
CA GLU A 97 23.12 10.61 -3.97
C GLU A 97 23.65 12.05 -4.07
N GLN A 98 24.02 12.52 -5.27
CA GLN A 98 24.41 13.92 -5.50
C GLN A 98 23.25 14.89 -5.22
N ILE A 99 22.03 14.58 -5.69
CA ILE A 99 20.82 15.36 -5.43
C ILE A 99 20.55 15.47 -3.92
N ASN A 100 20.69 14.37 -3.16
CA ASN A 100 20.50 14.40 -1.71
C ASN A 100 21.60 15.19 -0.97
N LYS A 101 22.86 15.12 -1.43
CA LYS A 101 23.95 15.98 -0.90
C LYS A 101 23.66 17.47 -1.16
N LEU A 102 23.07 17.81 -2.30
CA LEU A 102 22.65 19.17 -2.62
C LEU A 102 21.44 19.61 -1.77
N HIS A 103 20.43 18.76 -1.56
CA HIS A 103 19.29 19.07 -0.69
C HIS A 103 19.70 19.36 0.75
N LYS A 104 20.60 18.55 1.34
CA LYS A 104 21.16 18.82 2.68
C LYS A 104 21.85 20.18 2.72
N LYS A 105 22.74 20.45 1.75
CA LYS A 105 23.46 21.72 1.65
C LYS A 105 22.55 22.94 1.42
N ILE A 106 21.41 22.78 0.73
CA ILE A 106 20.40 23.83 0.59
C ILE A 106 19.76 24.10 1.97
N ARG A 107 19.32 23.06 2.69
CA ARG A 107 18.73 23.21 4.04
C ARG A 107 19.72 23.85 5.03
N ASP A 108 21.00 23.45 5.00
CA ASP A 108 22.06 24.09 5.80
C ASP A 108 22.11 25.61 5.53
N LEU A 109 22.20 26.01 4.25
CA LEU A 109 22.24 27.41 3.83
C LEU A 109 20.95 28.18 4.14
N GLU A 110 19.79 27.52 4.15
CA GLU A 110 18.52 28.11 4.56
C GLU A 110 18.46 28.35 6.09
N THR A 111 19.02 27.45 6.90
CA THR A 111 19.16 27.69 8.35
C THR A 111 20.15 28.82 8.64
N ASP A 112 21.32 28.85 7.98
CA ASP A 112 22.28 29.95 8.10
C ASP A 112 21.66 31.29 7.68
N LYS A 113 20.92 31.32 6.56
CA LYS A 113 20.15 32.50 6.11
C LYS A 113 19.10 32.94 7.14
N SER A 114 18.40 32.00 7.78
CA SER A 114 17.44 32.30 8.85
C SER A 114 18.12 32.88 10.09
N HIS A 115 19.26 32.32 10.51
CA HIS A 115 20.07 32.84 11.61
C HIS A 115 20.63 34.24 11.32
N LEU A 116 21.21 34.46 10.14
CA LEU A 116 21.70 35.76 9.69
C LEU A 116 20.57 36.79 9.59
N HIS A 117 19.38 36.42 9.10
CA HIS A 117 18.23 37.33 9.05
C HIS A 117 17.76 37.73 10.46
N LYS A 118 17.66 36.77 11.39
CA LYS A 118 17.35 37.04 12.81
C LYS A 118 18.41 37.96 13.46
N GLN A 119 19.69 37.77 13.15
CA GLN A 119 20.77 38.63 13.63
C GLN A 119 20.72 40.05 13.05
N CYS A 120 20.50 40.19 11.74
CA CYS A 120 20.31 41.50 11.09
C CYS A 120 19.11 42.25 11.66
N GLN A 121 17.98 41.56 11.92
CA GLN A 121 16.80 42.15 12.54
C GLN A 121 17.09 42.63 13.98
N GLN A 122 17.86 41.86 14.77
CA GLN A 122 18.29 42.29 16.10
C GLN A 122 19.19 43.53 16.06
N LEU A 123 20.16 43.59 15.14
CA LEU A 123 21.03 44.76 14.93
C LEU A 123 20.25 45.98 14.44
N GLN A 124 19.25 45.78 13.56
CA GLN A 124 18.38 46.84 13.08
C GLN A 124 17.49 47.41 14.20
N ASN A 125 16.95 46.55 15.08
CA ASN A 125 16.22 46.96 16.27
C ASN A 125 17.12 47.71 17.27
N GLN A 126 18.37 47.28 17.45
CA GLN A 126 19.36 47.99 18.27
C GLN A 126 19.68 49.38 17.69
N LEU A 127 19.89 49.49 16.37
CA LEU A 127 20.08 50.78 15.68
C LEU A 127 18.87 51.70 15.86
N GLY A 128 17.65 51.20 15.73
CA GLY A 128 16.43 51.97 16.03
C GLY A 128 16.36 52.44 17.49
N SER A 129 16.81 51.61 18.44
CA SER A 129 16.90 51.98 19.86
C SER A 129 17.97 53.04 20.16
N ILE A 130 19.01 53.15 19.33
CA ILE A 130 20.06 54.17 19.42
C ILE A 130 19.59 55.47 18.76
N GLN A 131 18.99 55.39 17.57
CA GLN A 131 18.43 56.54 16.85
C GLN A 131 17.31 57.25 17.62
N SER A 132 16.43 56.50 18.29
CA SER A 132 15.41 57.05 19.18
C SER A 132 16.01 57.73 20.42
N LYS A 133 17.12 57.19 20.98
CA LYS A 133 17.85 57.85 22.09
C LYS A 133 18.56 59.13 21.64
N THR A 134 19.16 59.17 20.44
CA THR A 134 19.79 60.41 19.93
C THR A 134 18.77 61.52 19.64
N ASN A 135 17.55 61.18 19.22
CA ASN A 135 16.48 62.16 18.99
C ASN A 135 15.96 62.86 20.26
N ILE A 136 16.26 62.35 21.45
CA ILE A 136 15.91 63.00 22.74
C ILE A 136 16.92 64.11 23.08
N GLY A 137 18.10 64.14 22.44
CA GLY A 137 19.18 65.09 22.75
C GLY A 137 19.08 66.48 22.12
N VAL A 138 18.12 66.75 21.22
CA VAL A 138 18.12 67.97 20.39
C VAL A 138 16.79 68.73 20.43
N VAL A 139 16.33 69.08 21.64
CA VAL A 139 15.26 70.09 21.82
C VAL A 139 15.57 71.04 23.00
N LYS A 140 16.40 72.06 22.73
CA LYS A 140 16.41 73.34 23.47
C LYS A 140 17.23 74.39 22.70
N SER A 141 16.70 75.62 22.64
CA SER A 141 17.21 76.76 21.84
C SER A 141 17.13 76.57 20.31
N GLY A 142 16.78 77.58 19.50
CA GLY A 142 16.26 78.90 19.88
C GLY A 142 16.22 79.93 18.73
N SER A 143 15.05 80.12 18.12
CA SER A 143 14.67 81.26 17.25
C SER A 143 15.26 81.39 15.82
N ARG A 144 14.48 82.11 14.99
CA ARG A 144 14.84 82.88 13.76
C ARG A 144 15.28 82.18 12.44
N VAL A 145 14.30 82.13 11.51
CA VAL A 145 14.25 82.88 10.24
C VAL A 145 15.12 82.45 9.02
N GLU A 146 14.42 82.27 7.88
CA GLU A 146 14.80 82.36 6.45
C GLU A 146 15.52 81.23 5.64
N LYS A 147 14.82 80.81 4.57
CA LYS A 147 15.26 80.68 3.16
C LYS A 147 16.50 79.81 2.78
N GLY A 148 16.30 78.49 2.82
CA GLY A 148 16.27 77.66 1.58
C GLY A 148 17.58 77.19 0.91
N LYS A 149 17.38 76.59 -0.29
CA LYS A 149 18.35 75.94 -1.22
C LYS A 149 18.87 74.53 -0.87
N LYS A 150 18.46 73.55 -1.72
CA LYS A 150 19.28 72.40 -2.18
C LYS A 150 20.52 72.95 -2.93
N PRO A 151 21.68 72.28 -3.05
CA PRO A 151 21.87 70.89 -3.56
C PRO A 151 22.96 70.11 -2.76
N PHE A 152 23.64 69.02 -3.19
CA PHE A 152 23.70 68.26 -4.46
C PHE A 152 24.05 66.77 -4.21
N ILE A 153 24.65 66.09 -5.20
CA ILE A 153 25.22 64.71 -5.17
C ILE A 153 26.69 64.78 -5.65
N THR A 154 27.51 63.77 -5.34
CA THR A 154 28.66 63.22 -6.13
C THR A 154 30.02 63.28 -5.44
N ALA A 155 30.63 62.11 -5.19
CA ALA A 155 32.04 61.75 -5.50
C ALA A 155 32.39 60.36 -4.92
N VAL A 156 33.39 59.69 -5.51
CA VAL A 156 33.94 58.37 -5.09
C VAL A 156 35.47 58.47 -5.12
N ARG A 157 36.17 57.54 -4.42
CA ARG A 157 37.65 57.36 -4.25
C ARG A 157 38.20 58.02 -2.98
N SER A 158 39.16 57.43 -2.25
CA SER A 158 39.80 56.10 -2.32
C SER A 158 40.37 55.72 -0.92
N GLY A 159 41.16 54.65 -0.80
CA GLY A 159 41.93 54.30 0.42
C GLY A 159 42.92 55.38 0.88
N ASP A 160 43.63 55.23 2.01
CA ASP A 160 44.17 53.97 2.55
C ASP A 160 44.26 53.87 4.10
N MET A 161 44.73 52.69 4.54
CA MET A 161 45.29 52.30 5.86
C MET A 161 45.43 53.34 6.98
N PHE A 162 45.11 52.92 8.22
CA PHE A 162 46.15 52.63 9.25
C PHE A 162 45.61 51.70 10.35
N SER A 163 46.46 51.28 11.31
CA SER A 163 46.21 50.15 12.22
C SER A 163 46.49 50.47 13.69
N SER A 164 45.69 49.86 14.57
CA SER A 164 46.00 49.45 15.95
C SER A 164 46.62 50.44 16.95
N ALA A 165 45.76 51.07 17.76
CA ALA A 165 45.97 51.28 19.19
C ALA A 165 44.57 51.18 19.87
N VAL A 166 44.21 50.11 20.60
CA VAL A 166 44.70 49.63 21.92
C VAL A 166 44.21 50.54 23.06
N ASN A 167 43.46 49.92 23.98
CA ASN A 167 43.02 50.42 25.29
C ASN A 167 42.09 51.65 25.34
N LEU A 168 40.77 51.39 25.33
CA LEU A 168 39.94 51.77 26.47
C LEU A 168 38.75 50.80 26.62
N LEU A 169 38.83 49.87 27.59
CA LEU A 169 37.73 48.98 27.96
C LEU A 169 37.09 49.49 29.25
N GLN A 170 35.87 50.04 29.15
CA GLN A 170 34.91 49.95 30.25
C GLN A 170 33.47 50.09 29.73
N ASP A 171 32.55 49.29 30.29
CA ASP A 171 31.10 49.27 30.10
C ASP A 171 30.58 49.44 28.65
N HIS A 172 30.29 48.36 27.91
CA HIS A 172 29.18 47.44 28.21
C HIS A 172 29.32 46.04 27.55
N ASN A 173 28.59 45.06 28.06
CA ASN A 173 28.54 43.69 27.50
C ASN A 173 27.95 43.65 26.07
N ILE A 174 28.70 43.12 25.11
CA ILE A 174 28.19 42.65 23.82
C ILE A 174 28.66 41.21 23.60
N ASP A 175 27.72 40.27 23.70
CA ASP A 175 27.98 38.83 23.82
C ASP A 175 28.12 38.15 22.44
N LEU A 176 29.24 38.41 21.74
CA LEU A 176 29.52 37.80 20.43
C LEU A 176 29.96 36.33 20.58
N ARG A 177 29.03 35.38 20.40
CA ARG A 177 29.31 33.94 20.50
C ARG A 177 29.65 33.31 19.14
N CYS A 178 30.79 32.64 19.07
CA CYS A 178 31.14 31.75 17.97
C CYS A 178 30.31 30.45 18.06
N THR A 179 29.67 30.04 16.96
CA THR A 179 28.77 28.87 16.91
C THR A 179 29.50 27.51 16.77
N LYS A 180 30.84 27.47 16.81
CA LYS A 180 31.64 26.24 16.56
C LYS A 180 32.60 25.79 17.66
N CYS A 181 32.68 26.47 18.81
CA CYS A 181 33.50 26.03 19.95
C CYS A 181 32.63 25.66 21.16
N ASN A 182 32.51 24.35 21.44
CA ASN A 182 31.73 23.82 22.55
C ASN A 182 32.59 23.67 23.82
N ALA A 183 32.89 24.79 24.47
CA ALA A 183 33.55 24.85 25.78
C ALA A 183 32.75 25.81 26.69
N GLY A 184 32.19 25.28 27.78
CA GLY A 184 31.19 25.99 28.57
C GLY A 184 31.75 26.75 29.78
N PHE A 185 30.89 27.56 30.41
CA PHE A 185 30.98 27.89 31.83
C PHE A 185 29.58 28.19 32.40
N TYR A 186 29.38 27.89 33.68
CA TYR A 186 28.11 28.06 34.38
C TYR A 186 27.65 29.53 34.46
N ARG A 187 26.34 29.77 34.31
CA ARG A 187 25.65 30.93 34.91
C ARG A 187 24.21 30.52 35.31
N ARG A 188 23.62 31.29 36.23
CA ARG A 188 22.47 30.88 37.07
C ARG A 188 21.14 30.78 36.30
N HIS A 189 20.18 30.10 36.92
CA HIS A 189 18.79 30.01 36.48
C HIS A 189 18.12 31.38 36.35
N ASP A 190 17.39 31.56 35.25
CA ASP A 190 16.22 32.42 35.09
C ASP A 190 15.28 31.68 34.12
N ASP A 191 14.03 31.41 34.49
CA ASP A 191 13.16 30.44 33.79
C ASP A 191 12.89 30.78 32.31
N ALA A 192 12.98 32.06 31.94
CA ALA A 192 12.88 32.55 30.56
C ALA A 192 14.05 32.12 29.64
N THR A 193 15.04 31.40 30.17
CA THR A 193 16.14 30.78 29.41
C THR A 193 15.88 29.31 29.10
N GLN A 194 15.09 28.60 29.92
CA GLN A 194 14.84 27.17 29.76
C GLN A 194 13.96 26.88 28.53
N THR A 195 12.89 27.65 28.33
CA THR A 195 12.09 27.63 27.07
C THR A 195 12.97 27.84 25.84
N LYS A 196 13.88 28.82 25.85
CA LYS A 196 14.78 29.11 24.72
C LYS A 196 15.89 28.07 24.51
N SER A 197 16.13 27.17 25.46
CA SER A 197 16.96 25.99 25.25
C SER A 197 16.14 24.84 24.66
N ILE A 198 14.94 24.61 25.21
CA ILE A 198 13.99 23.59 24.74
C ILE A 198 13.56 23.86 23.29
N GLU A 199 13.27 25.11 22.91
CA GLU A 199 12.99 25.53 21.53
C GLU A 199 14.16 25.16 20.59
N LYS A 200 15.41 25.43 20.99
CA LYS A 200 16.61 25.09 20.20
C LYS A 200 16.91 23.60 20.15
N GLU A 201 16.42 22.83 21.10
CA GLU A 201 16.53 21.37 21.08
C GLU A 201 15.40 20.76 20.25
N ALA A 202 14.18 21.29 20.33
CA ALA A 202 13.08 20.96 19.43
C ALA A 202 13.45 21.24 17.96
N ASP A 203 13.99 22.43 17.64
CA ASP A 203 14.50 22.78 16.32
C ASP A 203 15.54 21.73 15.82
N LYS A 204 16.46 21.28 16.69
CA LYS A 204 17.46 20.24 16.34
C LYS A 204 16.80 18.89 16.09
N TRP A 205 15.89 18.46 16.96
CA TRP A 205 15.20 17.18 16.82
C TRP A 205 14.27 17.14 15.58
N GLU A 206 13.60 18.25 15.25
CA GLU A 206 12.80 18.42 14.03
C GLU A 206 13.69 18.33 12.78
N ASN A 207 14.85 19.02 12.76
CA ASN A 207 15.80 18.93 11.65
C ASN A 207 16.41 17.52 11.49
N ALA A 208 16.78 16.87 12.60
CA ALA A 208 17.30 15.49 12.58
C ALA A 208 16.24 14.49 12.11
N LYS A 209 14.98 14.65 12.54
CA LYS A 209 13.82 13.88 12.06
C LYS A 209 13.59 14.06 10.57
N LEU A 210 13.67 15.29 10.05
CA LEU A 210 13.57 15.57 8.61
C LEU A 210 14.73 14.92 7.82
N GLU A 211 15.96 14.99 8.32
CA GLU A 211 17.09 14.32 7.67
C GLU A 211 16.94 12.78 7.67
N LEU A 212 16.49 12.19 8.77
CA LEU A 212 16.18 10.76 8.84
C LEU A 212 15.05 10.37 7.87
N MET A 213 14.02 11.20 7.73
CA MET A 213 12.94 10.97 6.75
C MET A 213 13.44 11.03 5.30
N GLU A 214 14.33 11.96 4.95
CA GLU A 214 14.97 12.01 3.63
C GLU A 214 15.89 10.81 3.39
N ASN A 215 16.71 10.43 4.38
CA ASN A 215 17.58 9.25 4.31
C ASN A 215 16.75 7.97 4.10
N ILE A 216 15.63 7.80 4.83
CA ILE A 216 14.68 6.69 4.65
C ILE A 216 14.06 6.70 3.25
N LYS A 217 13.70 7.87 2.72
CA LYS A 217 13.14 8.01 1.35
C LYS A 217 14.17 7.60 0.29
N PHE A 218 15.43 7.99 0.43
CA PHE A 218 16.53 7.56 -0.45
C PHE A 218 16.72 6.04 -0.43
N TYR A 219 16.79 5.42 0.76
CA TYR A 219 16.95 3.97 0.84
C TYR A 219 15.72 3.21 0.31
N ARG A 220 14.50 3.74 0.45
CA ARG A 220 13.30 3.17 -0.21
C ARG A 220 13.39 3.22 -1.73
N ASN A 221 13.69 4.39 -2.33
CA ASN A 221 13.90 4.51 -3.78
C ASN A 221 14.92 3.50 -4.31
N LYS A 222 16.01 3.29 -3.54
CA LYS A 222 17.08 2.34 -3.86
C LYS A 222 16.61 0.88 -3.75
N ILE A 223 15.84 0.52 -2.73
CA ILE A 223 15.22 -0.81 -2.61
C ILE A 223 14.26 -1.06 -3.78
N GLU A 224 13.32 -0.14 -4.05
CA GLU A 224 12.39 -0.23 -5.18
C GLU A 224 13.11 -0.38 -6.54
N ALA A 225 14.28 0.25 -6.69
CA ALA A 225 15.12 0.09 -7.89
C ALA A 225 15.72 -1.31 -8.02
N ARG A 226 16.13 -1.92 -6.91
CA ARG A 226 16.61 -3.31 -6.89
C ARG A 226 15.47 -4.32 -7.00
N GLU A 227 14.29 -4.05 -6.45
CA GLU A 227 13.09 -4.89 -6.63
C GLU A 227 12.62 -4.88 -8.08
N ARG A 228 12.61 -3.72 -8.76
CA ARG A 228 12.33 -3.63 -10.20
C ARG A 228 13.35 -4.40 -11.04
N GLU A 229 14.63 -4.36 -10.70
CA GLU A 229 15.67 -5.15 -11.38
C GLU A 229 15.52 -6.66 -11.11
N ILE A 230 15.20 -7.06 -9.88
CA ILE A 230 14.88 -8.46 -9.53
C ILE A 230 13.67 -8.95 -10.35
N SER A 231 12.64 -8.13 -10.52
CA SER A 231 11.49 -8.44 -11.37
C SER A 231 11.89 -8.62 -12.83
N ARG A 232 12.65 -7.68 -13.42
CA ARG A 232 13.17 -7.77 -14.80
C ARG A 232 14.00 -9.05 -15.03
N LEU A 233 14.87 -9.39 -14.07
CA LEU A 233 15.70 -10.60 -14.13
C LEU A 233 14.85 -11.88 -13.98
N ASN A 234 13.83 -11.89 -13.13
CA ASN A 234 12.89 -13.02 -13.03
C ASN A 234 12.05 -13.17 -14.31
N GLU A 235 11.62 -12.08 -14.94
CA GLU A 235 10.89 -12.09 -16.22
C GLU A 235 11.78 -12.67 -17.35
N LEU A 236 13.04 -12.24 -17.44
CA LEU A 236 14.04 -12.80 -18.37
C LEU A 236 14.27 -14.30 -18.14
N LEU A 237 14.25 -14.77 -16.89
CA LEU A 237 14.36 -16.19 -16.57
C LEU A 237 13.07 -16.98 -16.85
N SER A 238 11.90 -16.34 -16.81
CA SER A 238 10.59 -17.00 -16.95
C SER A 238 10.30 -17.53 -18.37
N GLY A 239 10.96 -16.99 -19.39
CA GLY A 239 10.88 -17.46 -20.79
C GLY A 239 12.08 -18.29 -21.25
N GLY A 240 13.07 -18.53 -20.40
CA GLY A 240 14.30 -19.26 -20.76
C GLY A 240 14.15 -20.78 -20.76
N ARG A 241 15.12 -21.50 -21.36
CA ARG A 241 15.31 -22.93 -21.08
C ARG A 241 15.50 -23.10 -19.57
N ALA A 242 14.76 -24.03 -18.96
CA ALA A 242 14.81 -24.25 -17.51
C ALA A 242 16.28 -24.47 -17.04
N PRO A 243 16.71 -23.91 -15.89
CA PRO A 243 18.10 -24.00 -15.42
C PRO A 243 18.63 -25.44 -15.36
N ASN A 244 17.77 -26.40 -15.03
CA ASN A 244 18.08 -27.83 -14.94
C ASN A 244 18.45 -28.47 -16.30
N ILE A 245 18.04 -27.86 -17.41
CA ILE A 245 18.41 -28.26 -18.79
C ILE A 245 19.77 -27.67 -19.13
N LEU A 246 19.97 -26.36 -18.90
CA LEU A 246 21.25 -25.69 -19.11
C LEU A 246 22.37 -26.35 -18.26
N ALA A 247 22.06 -26.76 -17.03
CA ALA A 247 22.98 -27.51 -16.17
C ALA A 247 23.34 -28.90 -16.71
N ARG A 248 22.46 -29.56 -17.48
CA ARG A 248 22.76 -30.84 -18.16
C ARG A 248 23.53 -30.66 -19.46
N GLU A 249 23.34 -29.54 -20.16
CA GLU A 249 24.03 -29.20 -21.40
C GLU A 249 25.41 -28.55 -21.16
N CYS A 250 25.76 -28.21 -19.91
CA CYS A 250 27.00 -27.54 -19.54
C CYS A 250 28.17 -28.51 -19.27
N CYS A 251 29.33 -28.27 -19.88
CA CYS A 251 30.47 -29.19 -19.91
C CYS A 251 31.24 -29.39 -18.57
N TYR A 252 30.75 -28.88 -17.44
CA TYR A 252 31.44 -28.96 -16.15
C TYR A 252 31.04 -30.22 -15.36
N LYS A 253 32.02 -31.03 -14.96
CA LYS A 253 31.78 -32.37 -14.37
C LYS A 253 31.24 -32.39 -12.92
N ASN A 254 31.08 -31.23 -12.28
CA ASN A 254 30.66 -31.12 -10.86
C ASN A 254 29.25 -30.50 -10.68
N VAL A 255 28.36 -30.67 -11.68
CA VAL A 255 26.98 -30.15 -11.60
C VAL A 255 26.15 -30.81 -10.49
N GLY A 256 26.48 -32.04 -10.07
CA GLY A 256 25.74 -32.77 -9.01
C GLY A 256 25.68 -32.02 -7.68
N SER A 257 26.83 -31.74 -7.08
CA SER A 257 26.91 -31.01 -5.80
C SER A 257 26.37 -29.59 -5.94
N LEU A 258 26.69 -28.88 -7.03
CA LEU A 258 26.20 -27.52 -7.25
C LEU A 258 24.66 -27.48 -7.38
N ASN A 259 24.05 -28.54 -7.94
CA ASN A 259 22.61 -28.70 -7.96
C ASN A 259 22.04 -29.01 -6.56
N GLU A 260 22.73 -29.76 -5.72
CA GLU A 260 22.33 -29.98 -4.32
C GLU A 260 22.43 -28.69 -3.49
N ASP A 261 23.50 -27.92 -3.64
CA ASP A 261 23.67 -26.57 -3.05
C ASP A 261 22.57 -25.61 -3.52
N ILE A 262 22.26 -25.59 -4.82
CA ILE A 262 21.16 -24.80 -5.39
C ILE A 262 19.81 -25.26 -4.81
N ASN A 263 19.59 -26.57 -4.60
CA ASN A 263 18.36 -27.09 -3.98
C ASN A 263 18.27 -26.82 -2.47
N LEU A 264 19.41 -26.65 -1.77
CA LEU A 264 19.46 -26.17 -0.39
C LEU A 264 19.13 -24.67 -0.34
N LEU A 265 19.86 -23.84 -1.09
CA LEU A 265 19.65 -22.39 -1.17
C LEU A 265 18.24 -22.04 -1.68
N GLN A 266 17.64 -22.84 -2.57
CA GLN A 266 16.24 -22.67 -2.97
C GLN A 266 15.26 -22.99 -1.83
N ARG A 267 15.50 -24.01 -1.01
CA ARG A 267 14.69 -24.27 0.20
C ARG A 267 14.83 -23.15 1.20
N GLU A 268 16.05 -22.74 1.55
CA GLU A 268 16.30 -21.64 2.49
C GLU A 268 15.70 -20.32 2.01
N LYS A 269 15.76 -20.03 0.70
CA LYS A 269 15.08 -18.89 0.07
C LYS A 269 13.56 -19.00 0.19
N LEU A 270 12.97 -20.17 -0.09
CA LEU A 270 11.52 -20.38 0.02
C LEU A 270 11.03 -20.27 1.47
N GLU A 271 11.79 -20.83 2.42
CA GLU A 271 11.47 -20.79 3.84
C GLU A 271 11.65 -19.38 4.42
N SER A 272 12.69 -18.64 4.00
CA SER A 272 12.88 -17.23 4.34
C SER A 272 11.76 -16.36 3.75
N LEU A 273 11.33 -16.62 2.51
CA LEU A 273 10.19 -15.94 1.90
C LEU A 273 8.87 -16.29 2.59
N ALA A 274 8.71 -17.52 3.11
CA ALA A 274 7.55 -17.89 3.91
C ALA A 274 7.53 -17.11 5.24
N ARG A 275 8.64 -17.10 5.98
CA ARG A 275 8.78 -16.32 7.23
C ARG A 275 8.57 -14.82 7.00
N ILE A 276 9.08 -14.25 5.90
CA ILE A 276 8.86 -12.84 5.53
C ILE A 276 7.37 -12.59 5.26
N ARG A 277 6.68 -13.46 4.49
CA ARG A 277 5.23 -13.34 4.24
C ARG A 277 4.40 -13.49 5.51
N GLU A 278 4.82 -14.35 6.43
CA GLU A 278 4.16 -14.53 7.72
C GLU A 278 4.32 -13.28 8.61
N CYS A 279 5.52 -12.73 8.73
CA CYS A 279 5.76 -11.45 9.40
C CYS A 279 4.98 -10.29 8.75
N GLN A 280 4.91 -10.25 7.41
CA GLN A 280 4.08 -9.28 6.68
C GLN A 280 2.59 -9.46 6.98
N HIS A 281 2.10 -10.71 7.05
CA HIS A 281 0.70 -10.99 7.40
C HIS A 281 0.38 -10.56 8.83
N GLN A 282 1.26 -10.87 9.80
CA GLN A 282 1.15 -10.41 11.18
C GLN A 282 1.19 -8.88 11.30
N MET A 283 2.06 -8.20 10.54
CA MET A 283 2.07 -6.74 10.45
C MET A 283 0.78 -6.16 9.86
N HIS A 284 0.27 -6.73 8.76
CA HIS A 284 -0.98 -6.30 8.16
C HIS A 284 -2.18 -6.55 9.09
N GLU A 285 -2.19 -7.65 9.84
CA GLU A 285 -3.23 -7.93 10.81
C GLU A 285 -3.16 -6.97 12.01
N ALA A 286 -1.96 -6.73 12.56
CA ALA A 286 -1.74 -5.75 13.62
C ALA A 286 -2.16 -4.33 13.17
N MET A 287 -1.82 -3.93 11.94
CA MET A 287 -2.25 -2.66 11.36
C MET A 287 -3.77 -2.60 11.17
N ARG A 288 -4.42 -3.70 10.77
CA ARG A 288 -5.88 -3.79 10.62
C ARG A 288 -6.59 -3.72 11.97
N ARG A 289 -6.04 -4.35 13.01
CA ARG A 289 -6.50 -4.22 14.41
C ARG A 289 -6.35 -2.77 14.89
N ALA A 290 -5.20 -2.13 14.64
CA ALA A 290 -4.95 -0.73 14.99
C ALA A 290 -5.91 0.25 14.29
N LEU A 291 -6.16 0.09 12.98
CA LEU A 291 -7.13 0.89 12.24
C LEU A 291 -8.58 0.68 12.69
N ASN A 292 -8.93 -0.54 13.14
CA ASN A 292 -10.25 -0.81 13.71
C ASN A 292 -10.40 -0.19 15.11
N LEU A 293 -9.35 -0.23 15.95
CA LEU A 293 -9.31 0.47 17.23
C LEU A 293 -9.37 1.99 17.05
N GLU A 294 -8.67 2.54 16.05
CA GLU A 294 -8.75 3.96 15.71
C GLU A 294 -10.17 4.37 15.30
N LYS A 295 -10.84 3.60 14.44
CA LYS A 295 -12.25 3.82 14.09
C LYS A 295 -13.16 3.77 15.31
N PHE A 296 -12.97 2.79 16.19
CA PHE A 296 -13.78 2.65 17.41
C PHE A 296 -13.56 3.81 18.37
N ASN A 297 -12.31 4.30 18.52
CA ASN A 297 -11.97 5.47 19.32
C ASN A 297 -12.55 6.76 18.71
N ARG A 298 -12.53 6.93 17.38
CA ARG A 298 -13.21 8.05 16.71
C ARG A 298 -14.73 8.03 16.92
N GLU A 299 -15.35 6.84 16.93
CA GLU A 299 -16.79 6.70 17.16
C GLU A 299 -17.17 6.92 18.64
N LEU A 300 -16.32 6.49 19.58
CA LEU A 300 -16.43 6.86 21.00
C LEU A 300 -16.25 8.37 21.20
N GLN A 301 -15.31 9.00 20.50
CA GLN A 301 -15.08 10.45 20.55
C GLN A 301 -16.32 11.22 20.07
N LYS A 302 -16.91 10.85 18.92
CA LYS A 302 -18.20 11.43 18.46
C LYS A 302 -19.27 11.33 19.53
N ARG A 303 -19.50 10.14 20.11
CA ARG A 303 -20.53 9.93 21.14
C ARG A 303 -20.26 10.73 22.40
N LEU A 304 -18.99 10.92 22.77
CA LEU A 304 -18.58 11.77 23.88
C LEU A 304 -18.86 13.26 23.58
N ASP A 305 -18.68 13.69 22.33
CA ASP A 305 -18.97 15.07 21.90
C ASP A 305 -20.47 15.32 21.73
N GLU A 306 -21.23 14.37 21.16
CA GLU A 306 -22.70 14.35 21.16
C GLU A 306 -23.29 14.42 22.59
N LEU A 307 -22.66 13.73 23.55
CA LEU A 307 -23.04 13.81 24.96
C LEU A 307 -22.70 15.17 25.61
N LYS A 308 -21.62 15.84 25.19
CA LYS A 308 -21.33 17.23 25.62
C LYS A 308 -22.35 18.20 25.06
N ASP A 309 -22.66 18.11 23.77
CA ASP A 309 -23.65 18.98 23.13
C ASP A 309 -25.04 18.79 23.74
N ALA A 310 -25.42 17.54 24.06
CA ALA A 310 -26.64 17.25 24.82
C ALA A 310 -26.60 17.83 26.24
N ALA A 311 -25.47 17.71 26.96
CA ALA A 311 -25.33 18.29 28.30
C ALA A 311 -25.40 19.82 28.28
N LEU A 312 -24.73 20.48 27.32
CA LEU A 312 -24.80 21.93 27.10
C LEU A 312 -26.21 22.38 26.70
N SER A 313 -26.93 21.57 25.92
CA SER A 313 -28.35 21.84 25.59
C SER A 313 -29.26 21.76 26.82
N VAL A 314 -29.02 20.80 27.72
CA VAL A 314 -29.75 20.69 28.99
C VAL A 314 -29.37 21.82 29.96
N GLU A 315 -28.10 22.19 30.05
CA GLU A 315 -27.62 23.28 30.90
C GLU A 315 -28.17 24.64 30.42
N THR A 316 -28.15 24.90 29.11
CA THR A 316 -28.74 26.12 28.53
C THR A 316 -30.26 26.14 28.67
N GLN A 317 -30.97 25.01 28.55
CA GLN A 317 -32.39 24.93 28.88
C GLN A 317 -32.64 25.24 30.37
N ALA A 318 -31.88 24.63 31.28
CA ALA A 318 -32.02 24.87 32.72
C ALA A 318 -31.77 26.34 33.08
N ASN A 319 -30.76 26.98 32.49
CA ASN A 319 -30.49 28.42 32.67
C ASN A 319 -31.61 29.31 32.09
N ASN A 320 -32.24 28.91 30.98
CA ASN A 320 -33.42 29.59 30.43
C ASN A 320 -34.66 29.41 31.33
N GLU A 321 -34.84 28.25 31.96
CA GLU A 321 -35.92 28.02 32.94
C GLU A 321 -35.66 28.79 34.25
N ILE A 322 -34.42 28.84 34.74
CA ILE A 322 -34.02 29.64 35.91
C ILE A 322 -34.29 31.13 35.65
N THR A 323 -33.82 31.69 34.54
CA THR A 323 -34.05 33.12 34.23
C THR A 323 -35.52 33.46 34.03
N GLN A 324 -36.34 32.56 33.47
CA GLN A 324 -37.80 32.73 33.47
C GLN A 324 -38.39 32.73 34.89
N LYS A 325 -37.91 31.86 35.79
CA LYS A 325 -38.35 31.83 37.20
C LYS A 325 -37.87 33.05 37.98
N GLU A 326 -36.69 33.58 37.70
CA GLU A 326 -36.21 34.85 38.26
C GLU A 326 -37.08 36.03 37.79
N MET A 327 -37.48 36.05 36.51
CA MET A 327 -38.44 37.05 36.00
C MET A 327 -39.83 36.92 36.64
N GLU A 328 -40.34 35.70 36.86
CA GLU A 328 -41.59 35.49 37.62
C GLU A 328 -41.46 35.98 39.07
N ILE A 329 -40.35 35.63 39.75
CA ILE A 329 -40.06 36.07 41.12
C ILE A 329 -39.94 37.60 41.20
N GLU A 330 -39.32 38.25 40.22
CA GLU A 330 -39.19 39.71 40.20
C GLU A 330 -40.52 40.41 39.91
N GLN A 331 -41.37 39.85 39.04
CA GLN A 331 -42.75 40.33 38.89
C GLN A 331 -43.55 40.16 40.19
N LEU A 332 -43.40 39.05 40.90
CA LEU A 332 -44.05 38.81 42.19
C LEU A 332 -43.53 39.75 43.29
N LYS A 333 -42.21 39.99 43.37
CA LYS A 333 -41.62 41.01 44.26
C LYS A 333 -42.17 42.40 43.97
N GLN A 334 -42.28 42.81 42.71
CA GLN A 334 -42.88 44.10 42.34
C GLN A 334 -44.37 44.17 42.72
N GLN A 335 -45.14 43.08 42.58
CA GLN A 335 -46.53 43.03 43.06
C GLN A 335 -46.58 43.16 44.59
N LEU A 336 -45.72 42.44 45.31
CA LEU A 336 -45.57 42.54 46.78
C LEU A 336 -45.20 43.95 47.22
N GLN A 337 -44.27 44.62 46.53
CA GLN A 337 -43.84 45.98 46.84
C GLN A 337 -44.96 47.00 46.54
N ARG A 338 -45.75 46.80 45.47
CA ARG A 338 -46.95 47.61 45.20
C ARG A 338 -48.02 47.40 46.28
N LEU A 339 -48.19 46.19 46.80
CA LEU A 339 -49.10 45.89 47.92
C LEU A 339 -48.58 46.50 49.25
N LEU A 340 -47.30 46.35 49.56
CA LEU A 340 -46.67 46.96 50.74
C LEU A 340 -46.72 48.49 50.70
N ASN A 341 -46.57 49.12 49.52
CA ASN A 341 -46.74 50.55 49.38
C ASN A 341 -48.21 50.98 49.52
N LYS A 342 -49.19 50.19 49.04
CA LYS A 342 -50.61 50.41 49.35
C LYS A 342 -50.89 50.30 50.85
N ILE A 343 -50.32 49.30 51.53
CA ILE A 343 -50.45 49.11 52.99
C ILE A 343 -49.75 50.24 53.76
N LYS A 344 -48.60 50.76 53.30
CA LYS A 344 -47.97 51.95 53.88
C LYS A 344 -48.87 53.18 53.75
N VAL A 345 -49.41 53.45 52.55
CA VAL A 345 -50.34 54.57 52.32
C VAL A 345 -51.64 54.41 53.12
N GLN A 346 -52.13 53.18 53.34
CA GLN A 346 -53.24 52.94 54.27
C GLN A 346 -52.84 53.17 55.73
N ASN A 347 -51.67 52.71 56.17
CA ASN A 347 -51.19 52.91 57.54
C ASN A 347 -50.81 54.38 57.84
N GLU A 348 -50.41 55.16 56.84
CA GLU A 348 -50.23 56.60 56.94
C GLU A 348 -51.59 57.30 57.09
N LYS A 349 -52.60 56.92 56.29
CA LYS A 349 -53.99 57.39 56.47
C LYS A 349 -54.63 56.94 57.79
N CYS A 350 -54.22 55.81 58.35
CA CYS A 350 -54.66 55.35 59.68
C CYS A 350 -53.86 55.97 60.85
N LYS A 351 -52.75 56.67 60.59
CA LYS A 351 -51.97 57.35 61.65
C LYS A 351 -52.52 58.73 62.05
N GLU A 352 -53.40 59.32 61.24
CA GLU A 352 -54.10 60.56 61.60
C GLU A 352 -55.37 60.33 62.45
N ASN A 353 -55.87 59.09 62.54
CA ASN A 353 -57.13 58.78 63.24
C ASN A 353 -57.04 57.51 64.10
N GLN A 354 -56.46 57.64 65.31
CA GLN A 354 -57.07 57.18 66.57
C GLN A 354 -56.22 57.58 67.79
N LYS A 355 -56.68 58.60 68.51
CA LYS A 355 -56.73 58.51 69.97
C LYS A 355 -58.02 57.77 70.33
N ASP A 356 -57.97 57.05 71.44
CA ASP A 356 -59.09 56.38 72.09
C ASP A 356 -59.74 55.24 71.26
N GLU A 357 -60.27 54.16 71.84
CA GLU A 357 -60.52 53.88 73.27
C GLU A 357 -60.16 52.42 73.66
N LYS A 358 -60.61 51.95 74.82
CA LYS A 358 -60.13 50.73 75.52
C LYS A 358 -61.07 49.52 75.34
N LEU A 359 -60.54 48.34 75.75
CA LEU A 359 -61.21 47.01 75.80
C LEU A 359 -61.48 46.40 74.41
N GLN A 360 -61.23 45.11 74.12
CA GLN A 360 -61.17 43.93 74.99
C GLN A 360 -60.03 42.95 74.62
N ARG A 361 -59.46 42.25 75.61
CA ARG A 361 -58.70 41.01 75.40
C ARG A 361 -59.66 39.81 75.43
N SER A 362 -60.06 39.27 74.26
CA SER A 362 -60.45 37.85 74.09
C SER A 362 -60.88 37.55 72.64
N ASN A 363 -59.97 37.04 71.80
CA ASN A 363 -60.33 36.27 70.57
C ASN A 363 -59.16 35.59 69.82
N GLN A 364 -57.91 35.65 70.34
CA GLN A 364 -56.73 34.95 69.79
C GLN A 364 -56.83 33.42 69.93
N SER A 365 -57.75 32.83 69.17
CA SER A 365 -57.92 31.38 68.95
C SER A 365 -58.81 31.11 67.73
N LYS A 366 -59.80 31.97 67.46
CA LYS A 366 -60.74 31.79 66.33
C LYS A 366 -60.20 32.26 64.98
N GLU A 367 -59.47 33.38 64.93
CA GLU A 367 -58.92 33.91 63.67
C GLU A 367 -57.92 32.94 63.02
N VAL A 368 -57.04 32.30 63.80
CA VAL A 368 -56.10 31.29 63.28
C VAL A 368 -56.86 30.09 62.70
N GLN A 369 -57.91 29.62 63.38
CA GLN A 369 -58.71 28.48 62.90
C GLN A 369 -59.48 28.81 61.62
N VAL A 370 -60.00 30.05 61.50
CA VAL A 370 -60.67 30.52 60.28
C VAL A 370 -59.69 30.78 59.14
N SER A 371 -58.50 31.34 59.40
CA SER A 371 -57.46 31.52 58.36
C SER A 371 -57.01 30.17 57.83
N VAL A 372 -56.68 29.21 58.70
CA VAL A 372 -56.28 27.85 58.30
C VAL A 372 -57.42 27.11 57.59
N GLN A 373 -58.69 27.36 57.94
CA GLN A 373 -59.83 26.81 57.18
C GLN A 373 -59.98 27.46 55.79
N MET A 374 -59.84 28.79 55.66
CA MET A 374 -59.89 29.48 54.36
C MET A 374 -58.69 29.11 53.47
N GLU A 375 -57.49 28.98 54.05
CA GLU A 375 -56.30 28.50 53.35
C GLU A 375 -56.49 27.04 52.92
N LYS A 376 -56.98 26.15 53.78
CA LYS A 376 -57.31 24.77 53.41
C LYS A 376 -58.38 24.70 52.31
N HIS A 377 -59.39 25.57 52.33
CA HIS A 377 -60.39 25.65 51.27
C HIS A 377 -59.78 26.13 49.95
N ARG A 378 -58.98 27.20 49.98
CA ARG A 378 -58.22 27.71 48.81
C ARG A 378 -57.23 26.68 48.27
N PHE A 379 -56.56 25.92 49.10
CA PHE A 379 -55.68 24.83 48.66
C PHE A 379 -56.48 23.67 48.05
N ASN A 380 -57.65 23.33 48.59
CA ASN A 380 -58.56 22.35 47.96
C ASN A 380 -59.08 22.84 46.59
N GLU A 381 -59.46 24.12 46.49
CA GLU A 381 -59.86 24.76 45.24
C GLU A 381 -58.69 24.76 44.24
N LYS A 382 -57.47 25.13 44.67
CA LYS A 382 -56.26 25.09 43.83
C LYS A 382 -55.91 23.67 43.37
N LEU A 383 -56.07 22.68 44.25
CA LEU A 383 -55.79 21.29 43.95
C LEU A 383 -56.85 20.74 42.97
N ASN A 384 -58.12 21.12 43.12
CA ASN A 384 -59.17 20.81 42.15
C ASN A 384 -58.95 21.51 40.79
N GLU A 385 -58.57 22.79 40.77
CA GLU A 385 -58.16 23.51 39.54
C GLU A 385 -57.01 22.79 38.83
N LEU A 386 -56.01 22.33 39.58
CA LEU A 386 -54.84 21.63 39.05
C LEU A 386 -55.19 20.22 38.57
N THR A 387 -56.01 19.46 39.31
CA THR A 387 -56.52 18.14 38.88
C THR A 387 -57.41 18.27 37.63
N GLN A 388 -58.24 19.31 37.54
CA GLN A 388 -59.01 19.60 36.34
C GLN A 388 -58.08 19.89 35.16
N LYS A 389 -57.12 20.82 35.29
CA LYS A 389 -56.12 21.12 34.25
C LYS A 389 -55.30 19.90 33.86
N GLU A 390 -54.95 19.04 34.81
CA GLU A 390 -54.26 17.78 34.51
C GLU A 390 -55.14 16.86 33.67
N SER A 391 -56.44 16.75 33.98
CA SER A 391 -57.37 15.96 33.17
C SER A 391 -57.56 16.56 31.76
N GLU A 392 -57.67 17.88 31.63
CA GLU A 392 -57.74 18.59 30.35
C GLU A 392 -56.47 18.35 29.52
N LEU A 393 -55.28 18.55 30.10
CA LEU A 393 -53.98 18.29 29.47
C LEU A 393 -53.82 16.82 29.07
N ARG A 394 -54.24 15.86 29.92
CA ARG A 394 -54.29 14.44 29.57
C ARG A 394 -55.17 14.22 28.34
N THR A 395 -56.37 14.82 28.25
CA THR A 395 -57.25 14.66 27.08
C THR A 395 -56.74 15.30 25.78
N GLU A 396 -56.05 16.45 25.82
CA GLU A 396 -55.45 17.02 24.61
C GLU A 396 -54.14 16.30 24.22
N ASN A 397 -53.36 15.78 25.17
CA ASN A 397 -52.25 14.88 24.87
C ASN A 397 -52.74 13.60 24.17
N ASP A 398 -53.84 13.01 24.66
CA ASP A 398 -54.55 11.91 24.01
C ASP A 398 -54.99 12.25 22.56
N ARG A 399 -55.48 13.48 22.33
CA ARG A 399 -55.79 13.98 20.98
C ARG A 399 -54.55 14.20 20.12
N LEU A 400 -53.45 14.67 20.68
CA LEU A 400 -52.18 14.84 19.97
C LEU A 400 -51.59 13.49 19.56
N VAL A 401 -51.59 12.49 20.45
CA VAL A 401 -51.25 11.09 20.12
C VAL A 401 -52.17 10.53 19.02
N LYS A 402 -53.49 10.81 19.08
CA LYS A 402 -54.46 10.44 18.04
C LYS A 402 -54.31 11.23 16.72
N LYS A 403 -53.68 12.42 16.73
CA LYS A 403 -53.27 13.18 15.54
C LYS A 403 -51.97 12.60 14.95
N VAL A 404 -50.95 12.37 15.78
CA VAL A 404 -49.64 11.82 15.39
C VAL A 404 -49.76 10.42 14.79
N THR A 405 -50.56 9.53 15.39
CA THR A 405 -50.83 8.19 14.81
C THR A 405 -51.55 8.27 13.46
N LYS A 406 -52.53 9.18 13.29
CA LYS A 406 -53.17 9.43 11.99
C LYS A 406 -52.20 9.99 10.94
N LEU A 407 -51.27 10.87 11.33
CA LEU A 407 -50.22 11.38 10.44
C LEU A 407 -49.21 10.29 10.06
N LYS A 408 -48.78 9.45 11.02
CA LYS A 408 -47.90 8.31 10.76
C LYS A 408 -48.53 7.33 9.77
N ASN A 409 -49.81 7.00 9.94
CA ASN A 409 -50.53 6.11 9.03
C ASN A 409 -50.70 6.71 7.63
N LYS A 410 -50.92 8.04 7.51
CA LYS A 410 -50.90 8.73 6.21
C LYS A 410 -49.53 8.71 5.55
N LEU A 411 -48.46 8.99 6.31
CA LEU A 411 -47.08 8.96 5.81
C LEU A 411 -46.73 7.56 5.28
N GLN A 412 -47.12 6.51 6.00
CA GLN A 412 -46.91 5.12 5.59
C GLN A 412 -47.74 4.74 4.34
N ALA A 413 -48.97 5.25 4.20
CA ALA A 413 -49.77 5.06 2.99
C ALA A 413 -49.13 5.73 1.77
N SER A 414 -48.67 6.98 1.89
CA SER A 414 -47.98 7.68 0.81
C SER A 414 -46.61 7.08 0.49
N HIS A 415 -45.90 6.49 1.46
CA HIS A 415 -44.68 5.72 1.20
C HIS A 415 -44.99 4.51 0.30
N LYS A 416 -46.07 3.78 0.61
CA LYS A 416 -46.51 2.65 -0.20
C LYS A 416 -46.99 3.05 -1.60
N GLU A 417 -47.68 4.18 -1.74
CA GLU A 417 -48.01 4.73 -3.07
C GLU A 417 -46.76 5.05 -3.89
N ILE A 418 -45.68 5.54 -3.26
CA ILE A 418 -44.39 5.80 -3.92
C ILE A 418 -43.73 4.47 -4.34
N GLU A 419 -43.72 3.44 -3.50
CA GLU A 419 -43.22 2.10 -3.85
C GLU A 419 -44.03 1.49 -5.02
N ASP A 420 -45.37 1.54 -4.95
CA ASP A 420 -46.27 1.03 -6.01
C ASP A 420 -46.16 1.85 -7.32
N LEU A 421 -45.72 3.11 -7.27
CA LEU A 421 -45.41 3.92 -8.46
C LEU A 421 -44.02 3.62 -9.01
N GLN A 422 -43.01 3.45 -8.15
CA GLN A 422 -41.66 3.05 -8.56
C GLN A 422 -41.65 1.67 -9.22
N LEU A 423 -42.39 0.70 -8.67
CA LEU A 423 -42.51 -0.64 -9.24
C LEU A 423 -43.12 -0.61 -10.65
N ARG A 424 -44.21 0.15 -10.84
CA ARG A 424 -44.82 0.37 -12.16
C ARG A 424 -43.90 1.11 -13.12
N HIS A 425 -43.12 2.08 -12.64
CA HIS A 425 -42.11 2.77 -13.45
C HIS A 425 -40.98 1.82 -13.90
N THR A 426 -40.52 0.91 -13.04
CA THR A 426 -39.53 -0.12 -13.44
C THR A 426 -40.09 -1.11 -14.46
N GLN A 427 -41.36 -1.51 -14.32
CA GLN A 427 -42.03 -2.39 -15.29
C GLN A 427 -42.18 -1.71 -16.65
N HIS A 428 -42.67 -0.46 -16.68
CA HIS A 428 -42.78 0.34 -17.89
C HIS A 428 -41.42 0.57 -18.57
N LEU A 429 -40.35 0.82 -17.79
CA LEU A 429 -38.99 0.93 -18.32
C LEU A 429 -38.46 -0.36 -18.97
N ASP A 430 -38.85 -1.54 -18.48
CA ASP A 430 -38.42 -2.81 -19.08
C ASP A 430 -39.27 -3.15 -20.32
N GLU A 431 -40.57 -2.84 -20.33
CA GLU A 431 -41.42 -2.87 -21.52
C GLU A 431 -40.91 -1.89 -22.60
N ASP A 432 -40.53 -0.67 -22.22
CA ASP A 432 -39.91 0.33 -23.10
C ASP A 432 -38.56 -0.17 -23.66
N LYS A 433 -37.70 -0.79 -22.84
CA LYS A 433 -36.45 -1.41 -23.31
C LYS A 433 -36.70 -2.55 -24.31
N ILE A 434 -37.74 -3.36 -24.10
CA ILE A 434 -38.13 -4.43 -25.03
C ILE A 434 -38.64 -3.82 -26.34
N ARG A 435 -39.51 -2.81 -26.26
CA ARG A 435 -40.03 -2.08 -27.43
C ARG A 435 -38.90 -1.42 -28.21
N LEU A 436 -38.04 -0.63 -27.57
CA LEU A 436 -36.89 0.04 -28.19
C LEU A 436 -35.87 -0.94 -28.80
N LYS A 437 -35.65 -2.12 -28.19
CA LYS A 437 -34.86 -3.19 -28.83
C LYS A 437 -35.54 -3.71 -30.09
N SER A 438 -36.85 -3.97 -30.05
CA SER A 438 -37.60 -4.43 -31.22
C SER A 438 -37.67 -3.40 -32.34
N GLU A 439 -37.79 -2.11 -32.01
CA GLU A 439 -37.75 -0.98 -32.94
C GLU A 439 -36.35 -0.85 -33.57
N ARG A 440 -35.28 -0.88 -32.77
CA ARG A 440 -33.90 -0.91 -33.27
C ARG A 440 -33.67 -2.09 -34.22
N ASP A 441 -34.10 -3.29 -33.84
CA ASP A 441 -33.88 -4.51 -34.62
C ASP A 441 -34.76 -4.54 -35.89
N PHE A 442 -35.91 -3.86 -35.87
CA PHE A 442 -36.73 -3.56 -37.03
C PHE A 442 -36.04 -2.53 -37.96
N PHE A 443 -35.63 -1.37 -37.45
CA PHE A 443 -34.94 -0.34 -38.24
C PHE A 443 -33.59 -0.82 -38.79
N GLN A 444 -32.88 -1.70 -38.08
CA GLN A 444 -31.66 -2.34 -38.60
C GLN A 444 -31.97 -3.32 -39.74
N LYS A 445 -33.10 -4.04 -39.69
CA LYS A 445 -33.60 -4.86 -40.81
C LYS A 445 -34.10 -4.01 -41.98
N GLU A 446 -34.77 -2.88 -41.74
CA GLU A 446 -35.19 -1.96 -42.80
C GLU A 446 -34.01 -1.23 -43.43
N TYR A 447 -33.01 -0.80 -42.66
CA TYR A 447 -31.77 -0.23 -43.18
C TYR A 447 -31.05 -1.21 -44.13
N LEU A 448 -30.95 -2.49 -43.73
CA LEU A 448 -30.45 -3.56 -44.60
C LEU A 448 -31.36 -3.86 -45.81
N ARG A 449 -32.66 -3.56 -45.74
CA ARG A 449 -33.60 -3.72 -46.86
C ARG A 449 -33.54 -2.55 -47.85
N VAL A 450 -33.35 -1.33 -47.37
CA VAL A 450 -33.16 -0.10 -48.15
C VAL A 450 -31.81 -0.10 -48.84
N LEU A 451 -30.74 -0.56 -48.18
CA LEU A 451 -29.44 -0.83 -48.83
C LEU A 451 -29.53 -1.84 -50.00
N ASN A 452 -30.57 -2.68 -50.04
CA ASN A 452 -30.85 -3.63 -51.11
C ASN A 452 -31.92 -3.13 -52.11
N LYS A 453 -32.34 -1.85 -52.05
CA LYS A 453 -33.29 -1.24 -53.01
C LYS A 453 -32.83 0.15 -53.45
N LEU A 454 -32.35 0.23 -54.69
CA LEU A 454 -31.98 1.49 -55.34
C LEU A 454 -33.21 2.39 -55.61
N GLY A 455 -33.28 3.52 -54.90
CA GLY A 455 -33.88 4.78 -55.36
C GLY A 455 -35.39 4.98 -55.21
N SER A 456 -35.76 6.10 -54.59
CA SER A 456 -36.44 7.19 -55.31
C SER A 456 -36.23 8.53 -54.56
N GLU A 457 -35.83 9.60 -55.26
CA GLU A 457 -35.68 10.93 -54.65
C GLU A 457 -37.04 11.66 -54.50
N SER A 458 -38.04 11.24 -55.28
CA SER A 458 -39.39 11.80 -55.32
C SER A 458 -40.14 11.81 -53.97
N GLU A 459 -39.83 10.87 -53.07
CA GLU A 459 -40.46 10.80 -51.75
C GLU A 459 -39.88 11.86 -50.78
N ILE A 460 -38.63 12.27 -50.98
CA ILE A 460 -37.96 13.33 -50.20
C ILE A 460 -38.49 14.71 -50.61
N ASP A 461 -38.64 14.98 -51.91
CA ASP A 461 -39.15 16.26 -52.42
C ASP A 461 -40.61 16.52 -52.02
N PHE A 462 -41.42 15.46 -51.96
CA PHE A 462 -42.81 15.54 -51.48
C PHE A 462 -42.87 15.99 -50.02
N LEU A 463 -42.03 15.42 -49.14
CA LEU A 463 -41.95 15.80 -47.73
C LEU A 463 -41.40 17.22 -47.54
N GLN A 464 -40.38 17.63 -48.30
CA GLN A 464 -39.86 19.00 -48.26
C GLN A 464 -40.92 20.04 -48.69
N SER A 465 -41.80 19.69 -49.63
CA SER A 465 -42.89 20.58 -50.08
C SER A 465 -43.97 20.76 -48.99
N GLN A 466 -44.32 19.69 -48.26
CA GLN A 466 -45.27 19.81 -47.15
C GLN A 466 -44.72 20.66 -45.99
N ILE A 467 -43.44 20.51 -45.64
CA ILE A 467 -42.79 21.30 -44.57
C ILE A 467 -42.87 22.80 -44.89
N LYS A 468 -42.45 23.20 -46.11
CA LYS A 468 -42.50 24.61 -46.57
C LYS A 468 -43.91 25.20 -46.53
N SER A 469 -44.94 24.39 -46.81
CA SER A 469 -46.35 24.82 -46.73
C SER A 469 -46.79 25.13 -45.29
N LYS A 470 -46.31 24.37 -44.30
CA LYS A 470 -46.65 24.59 -42.88
C LYS A 470 -45.87 25.73 -42.22
N ASP A 471 -44.64 25.99 -42.66
CA ASP A 471 -43.87 27.15 -42.20
C ASP A 471 -44.46 28.50 -42.66
N GLU A 472 -45.21 28.52 -43.76
CA GLU A 472 -45.90 29.74 -44.24
C GLU A 472 -47.18 30.02 -43.44
N GLU A 473 -48.00 29.01 -43.13
CA GLU A 473 -49.13 29.13 -42.19
C GLU A 473 -48.68 29.65 -40.82
N LEU A 474 -47.56 29.14 -40.30
CA LEU A 474 -46.95 29.59 -39.04
C LEU A 474 -46.43 31.04 -39.10
N ARG A 475 -46.14 31.58 -40.29
CA ARG A 475 -45.75 32.98 -40.47
C ARG A 475 -46.97 33.91 -40.41
N ILE A 476 -48.07 33.52 -41.06
CA ILE A 476 -49.33 34.28 -41.05
C ILE A 476 -49.92 34.32 -39.64
N LEU A 477 -50.00 33.18 -38.93
CA LEU A 477 -50.47 33.14 -37.54
C LEU A 477 -49.66 34.02 -36.57
N ARG A 478 -48.37 34.25 -36.86
CA ARG A 478 -47.52 35.17 -36.08
C ARG A 478 -47.77 36.64 -36.40
N SER A 479 -48.20 36.99 -37.62
CA SER A 479 -48.53 38.39 -37.95
C SER A 479 -49.89 38.81 -37.38
N GLU A 480 -50.89 37.92 -37.38
CA GLU A 480 -52.23 38.20 -36.85
C GLU A 480 -52.25 38.41 -35.32
N MET A 481 -51.37 37.71 -34.59
CA MET A 481 -51.21 37.86 -33.13
C MET A 481 -50.70 39.25 -32.70
N CYS A 482 -50.11 40.04 -33.60
CA CYS A 482 -49.42 41.29 -33.24
C CYS A 482 -50.35 42.53 -33.21
N LEU A 483 -51.64 42.39 -33.52
CA LEU A 483 -52.57 43.51 -33.78
C LEU A 483 -53.76 43.63 -32.80
N LYS A 484 -53.67 43.07 -31.59
CA LYS A 484 -54.77 43.13 -30.59
C LYS A 484 -54.39 43.59 -29.17
N GLN A 485 -53.52 44.59 -29.01
CA GLN A 485 -53.43 45.32 -27.74
C GLN A 485 -52.93 46.78 -27.84
N SER A 486 -53.70 47.68 -28.47
CA SER A 486 -53.55 49.15 -28.32
C SER A 486 -54.75 49.94 -28.87
N GLN A 487 -55.73 50.27 -28.03
CA GLN A 487 -56.74 51.32 -28.30
C GLN A 487 -57.24 51.96 -27.00
N ALA A 488 -56.79 53.18 -26.69
CA ALA A 488 -57.45 54.11 -25.77
C ALA A 488 -56.85 55.53 -25.89
N LEU A 489 -57.51 56.43 -26.65
CA LEU A 489 -57.33 57.90 -26.66
C LEU A 489 -55.94 58.42 -27.13
N VAL A 490 -55.77 59.62 -27.72
CA VAL A 490 -56.64 60.77 -28.02
C VAL A 490 -56.54 61.13 -29.53
N PRO A 491 -57.58 61.66 -30.21
CA PRO A 491 -57.51 62.02 -31.64
C PRO A 491 -56.74 63.34 -31.91
N CYS A 492 -56.19 63.49 -33.12
CA CYS A 492 -55.73 64.80 -33.61
C CYS A 492 -56.04 65.05 -35.10
N VAL A 493 -57.01 65.95 -35.32
CA VAL A 493 -57.25 66.85 -36.46
C VAL A 493 -56.50 66.63 -37.79
N LYS A 494 -57.26 66.34 -38.86
CA LYS A 494 -57.06 66.92 -40.21
C LYS A 494 -58.40 67.11 -40.94
N GLY A 495 -58.56 68.21 -41.66
CA GLY A 495 -59.74 68.49 -42.50
C GLY A 495 -59.88 69.98 -42.83
N ASN A 496 -59.50 70.38 -44.04
CA ASN A 496 -59.68 71.75 -44.57
C ASN A 496 -60.97 71.83 -45.39
N THR A 497 -61.62 73.00 -45.44
CA THR A 497 -62.27 73.57 -46.64
C THR A 497 -62.58 75.06 -46.43
N ASP A 498 -62.25 75.89 -47.41
CA ASP A 498 -62.67 77.30 -47.54
C ASP A 498 -64.09 77.42 -48.15
N PHE A 499 -64.75 78.59 -48.08
CA PHE A 499 -65.60 79.19 -49.14
C PHE A 499 -66.22 80.56 -48.75
N ASP A 500 -66.42 81.44 -49.75
CA ASP A 500 -66.96 82.81 -49.64
C ASP A 500 -68.49 82.95 -49.86
N ASN A 501 -69.10 84.07 -49.39
CA ASN A 501 -69.89 85.09 -50.16
C ASN A 501 -71.08 85.81 -49.43
N LEU A 502 -70.99 87.15 -49.28
CA LEU A 502 -71.97 88.28 -49.56
C LEU A 502 -73.51 88.20 -49.23
N PRO A 503 -74.36 89.29 -49.33
CA PRO A 503 -74.14 90.69 -49.81
C PRO A 503 -74.84 91.95 -49.12
N THR A 504 -74.18 93.14 -49.23
CA THR A 504 -74.72 94.55 -49.43
C THR A 504 -75.53 95.20 -48.23
N SER A 505 -75.99 96.47 -48.07
CA SER A 505 -76.53 97.57 -48.96
C SER A 505 -76.36 99.06 -48.45
N LEU A 506 -77.32 99.99 -48.72
CA LEU A 506 -77.18 101.49 -48.88
C LEU A 506 -78.49 102.29 -48.51
N PRO A 507 -78.64 103.67 -48.49
CA PRO A 507 -78.29 104.71 -49.54
C PRO A 507 -77.89 106.17 -49.05
N SER A 508 -78.48 107.27 -49.58
CA SER A 508 -78.10 108.73 -49.47
C SER A 508 -79.31 109.69 -49.80
N SER A 509 -79.35 111.05 -49.95
CA SER A 509 -78.36 112.17 -50.07
C SER A 509 -78.98 113.63 -50.02
N ALA A 510 -78.13 114.69 -49.99
CA ALA A 510 -78.33 116.11 -50.46
C ALA A 510 -79.30 117.09 -49.69
N ARG A 511 -79.41 118.45 -49.88
CA ARG A 511 -78.68 119.50 -50.69
C ARG A 511 -78.83 120.99 -50.15
N SER A 512 -78.11 121.93 -50.80
CA SER A 512 -77.93 123.43 -50.78
C SER A 512 -79.11 124.47 -50.91
N GLY A 513 -78.88 125.77 -50.60
CA GLY A 513 -79.66 126.95 -51.13
C GLY A 513 -79.39 128.38 -50.53
N ALA A 514 -79.64 129.49 -51.27
CA ALA A 514 -79.33 130.93 -50.95
C ALA A 514 -80.05 131.92 -51.95
N SER A 515 -80.14 133.28 -51.90
CA SER A 515 -79.92 134.42 -50.92
C SER A 515 -80.38 135.81 -51.52
N THR A 516 -80.30 136.95 -50.77
CA THR A 516 -80.40 138.41 -51.19
C THR A 516 -81.74 138.96 -51.76
N GLY A 517 -82.11 140.28 -51.79
CA GLY A 517 -81.56 141.54 -51.21
C GLY A 517 -82.21 142.88 -51.76
N ASN A 518 -82.17 144.01 -51.00
CA ASN A 518 -82.45 145.45 -51.34
C ASN A 518 -83.88 145.86 -51.84
N SER A 519 -84.36 147.13 -51.93
CA SER A 519 -83.80 148.51 -52.07
C SER A 519 -84.71 149.66 -51.52
N ASP A 520 -84.25 150.94 -51.51
CA ASP A 520 -84.78 152.19 -50.90
C ASP A 520 -86.26 152.63 -51.19
N CYS A 521 -86.97 153.47 -50.42
CA CYS A 521 -86.66 154.85 -49.92
C CYS A 521 -87.20 155.22 -48.50
N VAL A 522 -87.11 156.50 -48.08
CA VAL A 522 -87.15 156.96 -46.66
C VAL A 522 -88.47 156.74 -45.89
N GLN A 523 -89.67 156.92 -46.46
CA GLN A 523 -90.90 156.52 -45.72
C GLN A 523 -90.95 155.00 -45.53
N ALA A 524 -90.42 154.26 -46.49
CA ALA A 524 -90.14 152.84 -46.37
C ALA A 524 -88.85 152.54 -45.58
N VAL A 525 -88.10 153.52 -45.04
CA VAL A 525 -87.04 153.30 -44.03
C VAL A 525 -87.63 153.22 -42.63
N ILE A 526 -88.67 154.00 -42.31
CA ILE A 526 -89.42 153.80 -41.05
C ILE A 526 -90.21 152.48 -41.11
N LEU A 527 -90.98 152.26 -42.19
CA LEU A 527 -91.67 150.98 -42.38
C LEU A 527 -90.72 149.79 -42.62
N ARG A 528 -89.45 150.02 -43.00
CA ARG A 528 -88.40 149.01 -42.87
C ARG A 528 -88.01 148.84 -41.43
N ALA A 529 -87.59 149.86 -40.69
CA ALA A 529 -87.16 149.74 -39.31
C ALA A 529 -88.19 149.01 -38.43
N GLU A 530 -89.49 149.19 -38.68
CA GLU A 530 -90.55 148.40 -38.02
C GLU A 530 -90.63 146.95 -38.52
N ARG A 531 -90.59 146.70 -39.83
CA ARG A 531 -90.53 145.33 -40.40
C ARG A 531 -89.23 144.60 -40.08
N GLU A 532 -88.12 145.29 -39.96
CA GLU A 532 -86.78 144.80 -39.62
C GLU A 532 -86.71 144.53 -38.12
N ARG A 533 -87.31 145.38 -37.28
CA ARG A 533 -87.54 145.08 -35.84
C ARG A 533 -88.39 143.82 -35.67
N ASP A 534 -89.49 143.70 -36.42
CA ASP A 534 -90.42 142.58 -36.23
C ASP A 534 -89.95 141.29 -36.94
N CYS A 535 -89.23 141.39 -38.06
CA CYS A 535 -88.41 140.30 -38.59
C CYS A 535 -87.32 139.90 -37.60
N ALA A 536 -86.54 140.83 -37.05
CA ALA A 536 -85.50 140.52 -36.05
C ALA A 536 -86.09 139.94 -34.76
N ARG A 537 -87.32 140.27 -34.38
CA ARG A 537 -88.08 139.59 -33.31
C ARG A 537 -88.46 138.17 -33.70
N ASN A 538 -89.00 137.96 -34.90
CA ASN A 538 -89.32 136.62 -35.41
C ASN A 538 -88.07 135.76 -35.63
N ASP A 539 -86.94 136.37 -36.00
CA ASP A 539 -85.62 135.75 -36.09
C ASP A 539 -85.08 135.42 -34.70
N LEU A 540 -85.20 136.32 -33.71
CA LEU A 540 -84.85 136.03 -32.31
C LEU A 540 -85.71 134.93 -31.71
N GLU A 541 -87.00 134.87 -32.04
CA GLU A 541 -87.89 133.81 -31.56
C GLU A 541 -87.63 132.49 -32.28
N ARG A 542 -87.36 132.52 -33.59
CA ARG A 542 -86.89 131.34 -34.32
C ARG A 542 -85.56 130.84 -33.73
N VAL A 543 -84.60 131.72 -33.47
CA VAL A 543 -83.31 131.38 -32.84
C VAL A 543 -83.49 130.92 -31.38
N ARG A 544 -84.50 131.40 -30.64
CA ARG A 544 -84.89 130.79 -29.34
C ARG A 544 -85.41 129.37 -29.51
N CYS A 545 -86.34 129.13 -30.42
CA CYS A 545 -86.87 127.80 -30.72
C CYS A 545 -85.80 126.84 -31.26
N GLU A 546 -84.89 127.31 -32.12
CA GLU A 546 -83.72 126.57 -32.61
C GLU A 546 -82.77 126.25 -31.45
N ARG A 547 -82.41 127.24 -30.62
CA ARG A 547 -81.57 127.05 -29.42
C ARG A 547 -82.18 126.04 -28.45
N ASP A 548 -83.48 126.12 -28.20
CA ASP A 548 -84.13 125.30 -27.19
C ASP A 548 -84.45 123.89 -27.71
N THR A 549 -84.78 123.72 -28.99
CA THR A 549 -84.79 122.38 -29.62
C THR A 549 -83.38 121.81 -29.79
N LEU A 550 -82.32 122.61 -29.94
CA LEU A 550 -80.93 122.15 -29.88
C LEU A 550 -80.55 121.71 -28.46
N ARG A 551 -80.98 122.43 -27.42
CA ARG A 551 -80.81 122.03 -26.01
C ARG A 551 -81.57 120.75 -25.70
N GLU A 552 -82.80 120.60 -26.18
CA GLU A 552 -83.58 119.37 -26.00
C GLU A 552 -82.96 118.19 -26.75
N LYS A 553 -82.48 118.39 -27.99
CA LYS A 553 -81.70 117.39 -28.74
C LYS A 553 -80.41 117.03 -28.01
N MET A 554 -79.68 117.99 -27.45
CA MET A 554 -78.48 117.72 -26.63
C MET A 554 -78.83 116.92 -25.38
N LEU A 555 -79.86 117.32 -24.63
CA LEU A 555 -80.32 116.60 -23.43
C LEU A 555 -80.79 115.17 -23.76
N SER A 556 -81.48 114.98 -24.88
CA SER A 556 -81.90 113.67 -25.37
C SER A 556 -80.70 112.82 -25.80
N MET A 557 -79.73 113.41 -26.50
CA MET A 557 -78.49 112.75 -26.91
C MET A 557 -77.61 112.36 -25.72
N THR A 558 -77.47 113.23 -24.71
CA THR A 558 -76.78 112.93 -23.45
C THR A 558 -77.48 111.79 -22.72
N LYS A 559 -78.81 111.83 -22.53
CA LYS A 559 -79.56 110.72 -21.91
C LYS A 559 -79.38 109.40 -22.65
N MET A 560 -79.46 109.39 -23.99
CA MET A 560 -79.21 108.19 -24.78
C MET A 560 -77.76 107.69 -24.65
N HIS A 561 -76.79 108.60 -24.51
CA HIS A 561 -75.39 108.26 -24.29
C HIS A 561 -75.14 107.68 -22.88
N ASP A 562 -75.73 108.29 -21.85
CA ASP A 562 -75.69 107.80 -20.47
C ASP A 562 -76.33 106.40 -20.37
N GLU A 563 -77.48 106.19 -21.03
CA GLU A 563 -78.11 104.88 -21.17
C GLU A 563 -77.21 103.86 -21.90
N GLN A 564 -76.51 104.27 -22.95
CA GLN A 564 -75.57 103.40 -23.68
C GLN A 564 -74.36 103.05 -22.81
N ILE A 565 -73.79 104.01 -22.08
CA ILE A 565 -72.72 103.80 -21.11
C ILE A 565 -73.19 102.83 -20.03
N GLN A 566 -74.37 103.02 -19.45
CA GLN A 566 -74.92 102.13 -18.43
C GLN A 566 -75.15 100.70 -18.97
N LYS A 567 -75.70 100.56 -20.18
CA LYS A 567 -75.88 99.25 -20.85
C LYS A 567 -74.52 98.55 -21.11
N VAL A 568 -73.49 99.30 -21.49
CA VAL A 568 -72.11 98.78 -21.66
C VAL A 568 -71.48 98.41 -20.31
N GLN A 569 -71.66 99.22 -19.26
CA GLN A 569 -71.18 98.95 -17.90
C GLN A 569 -71.82 97.66 -17.35
N CYS A 570 -73.16 97.55 -17.37
CA CYS A 570 -73.85 96.34 -16.91
C CYS A 570 -73.42 95.08 -17.68
N ARG A 571 -73.17 95.19 -19.00
CA ARG A 571 -72.63 94.09 -19.81
C ARG A 571 -71.18 93.75 -19.43
N ASN A 572 -70.35 94.75 -19.15
CA ASN A 572 -68.96 94.57 -18.73
C ASN A 572 -68.90 93.87 -17.36
N GLU A 573 -69.70 94.31 -16.39
CA GLU A 573 -69.88 93.62 -15.11
C GLU A 573 -70.36 92.17 -15.28
N GLU A 574 -71.33 91.91 -16.17
CA GLU A 574 -71.82 90.55 -16.42
C GLU A 574 -70.73 89.66 -17.04
N LEU A 575 -69.90 90.20 -17.93
CA LEU A 575 -68.74 89.51 -18.49
C LEU A 575 -67.66 89.26 -17.42
N ASN A 576 -67.38 90.21 -16.53
CA ASN A 576 -66.43 90.03 -15.42
C ASN A 576 -66.97 89.01 -14.40
N ARG A 577 -68.28 89.01 -14.12
CA ARG A 577 -68.93 87.98 -13.29
C ARG A 577 -68.81 86.58 -13.91
N LYS A 578 -68.89 86.46 -15.25
CA LYS A 578 -68.66 85.20 -15.97
C LYS A 578 -67.19 84.80 -16.00
N LEU A 579 -66.26 85.76 -16.17
CA LEU A 579 -64.82 85.54 -16.09
C LEU A 579 -64.45 84.97 -14.72
N HIS A 580 -64.81 85.65 -13.64
CA HIS A 580 -64.57 85.18 -12.27
C HIS A 580 -65.32 83.90 -11.90
N GLN A 581 -66.35 83.50 -12.65
CA GLN A 581 -66.98 82.18 -12.51
C GLN A 581 -66.12 81.10 -13.17
N ALA A 582 -65.74 81.28 -14.44
CA ALA A 582 -64.88 80.37 -15.17
C ALA A 582 -63.46 80.24 -14.55
N GLU A 583 -62.92 81.32 -13.99
CA GLU A 583 -61.65 81.32 -13.24
C GLU A 583 -61.75 80.44 -11.99
N ARG A 584 -62.85 80.53 -11.23
CA ARG A 584 -63.09 79.67 -10.06
C ARG A 584 -63.27 78.20 -10.47
N GLU A 585 -64.12 77.93 -11.46
CA GLU A 585 -64.34 76.59 -12.00
C GLU A 585 -63.03 75.95 -12.49
N ASN A 586 -62.14 76.71 -13.13
CA ASN A 586 -60.81 76.24 -13.54
C ASN A 586 -59.89 75.95 -12.34
N HIS A 587 -59.88 76.81 -11.30
CA HIS A 587 -59.12 76.54 -10.07
C HIS A 587 -59.65 75.30 -9.34
N ASP A 588 -60.98 75.14 -9.25
CA ASP A 588 -61.63 74.00 -8.63
C ASP A 588 -61.29 72.71 -9.39
N LEU A 589 -61.38 72.69 -10.73
CA LEU A 589 -60.96 71.57 -11.57
C LEU A 589 -59.48 71.22 -11.42
N ILE A 590 -58.58 72.22 -11.41
CA ILE A 590 -57.15 71.99 -11.17
C ILE A 590 -56.90 71.42 -9.76
N SER A 591 -57.66 71.86 -8.75
CA SER A 591 -57.56 71.34 -7.39
C SER A 591 -58.03 69.89 -7.28
N ALA A 592 -59.08 69.51 -8.03
CA ALA A 592 -59.62 68.15 -8.08
C ALA A 592 -58.74 67.20 -8.93
N HIS A 593 -58.01 67.73 -9.92
CA HIS A 593 -57.13 66.93 -10.78
C HIS A 593 -55.84 66.48 -10.07
N LYS A 594 -55.21 67.37 -9.29
CA LYS A 594 -53.90 67.12 -8.65
C LYS A 594 -53.82 65.84 -7.79
N PRO A 595 -54.83 65.48 -6.96
CA PRO A 595 -54.83 64.20 -6.23
C PRO A 595 -54.75 62.98 -7.16
N SER A 596 -55.40 63.03 -8.33
CA SER A 596 -55.35 61.96 -9.33
C SER A 596 -53.98 61.86 -9.98
N GLU A 597 -53.34 62.99 -10.31
CA GLU A 597 -51.96 63.00 -10.83
C GLU A 597 -50.96 62.41 -9.82
N ILE A 598 -51.07 62.80 -8.54
CA ILE A 598 -50.24 62.27 -7.46
C ILE A 598 -50.49 60.75 -7.31
N GLN A 599 -51.74 60.30 -7.34
CA GLN A 599 -52.07 58.87 -7.27
C GLN A 599 -51.51 58.09 -8.48
N ILE A 600 -51.54 58.66 -9.68
CA ILE A 600 -50.96 58.06 -10.90
C ILE A 600 -49.42 57.97 -10.78
N VAL A 601 -48.75 58.95 -10.17
CA VAL A 601 -47.31 58.88 -9.91
C VAL A 601 -46.99 57.79 -8.88
N LEU A 602 -47.69 57.77 -7.74
CA LEU A 602 -47.51 56.75 -6.70
C LEU A 602 -47.75 55.33 -7.24
N LEU A 603 -48.81 55.11 -8.02
CA LEU A 603 -49.09 53.81 -8.67
C LEU A 603 -48.02 53.41 -9.70
N ARG A 604 -47.36 54.37 -10.36
CA ARG A 604 -46.21 54.08 -11.25
C ARG A 604 -44.97 53.67 -10.44
N GLU A 605 -44.69 54.38 -9.35
CA GLU A 605 -43.60 54.04 -8.42
C GLU A 605 -43.82 52.65 -7.81
N GLU A 606 -45.03 52.35 -7.32
CA GLU A 606 -45.43 51.01 -6.89
C GLU A 606 -45.20 49.97 -7.99
N MET A 607 -45.72 50.19 -9.22
CA MET A 607 -45.49 49.29 -10.35
C MET A 607 -44.00 49.07 -10.65
N ASP A 608 -43.15 50.09 -10.54
CA ASP A 608 -41.72 49.97 -10.78
C ASP A 608 -41.00 49.23 -9.64
N THR A 609 -41.41 49.41 -8.37
CA THR A 609 -40.90 48.57 -7.28
C THR A 609 -41.31 47.10 -7.47
N TYR A 610 -42.54 46.80 -7.89
CA TYR A 610 -42.97 45.45 -8.20
C TYR A 610 -42.23 44.84 -9.40
N LYS A 611 -41.91 45.63 -10.45
CA LYS A 611 -41.03 45.18 -11.55
C LYS A 611 -39.63 44.83 -11.05
N GLN A 612 -39.04 45.67 -10.18
CA GLN A 612 -37.72 45.41 -9.59
C GLN A 612 -37.73 44.16 -8.70
N GLN A 613 -38.76 43.95 -7.88
CA GLN A 613 -38.93 42.74 -7.07
C GLN A 613 -39.07 41.49 -7.96
N ASN A 614 -39.90 41.55 -9.01
CA ASN A 614 -40.09 40.45 -9.95
C ASN A 614 -38.79 40.09 -10.70
N ASN A 615 -37.99 41.09 -11.09
CA ASN A 615 -36.67 40.87 -11.68
C ASN A 615 -35.70 40.19 -10.68
N LYS A 616 -35.63 40.64 -9.42
CA LYS A 616 -34.83 40.00 -8.36
C LYS A 616 -35.23 38.53 -8.16
N LEU A 617 -36.53 38.25 -8.06
CA LEU A 617 -37.06 36.89 -7.92
C LEU A 617 -36.73 36.00 -9.14
N ARG A 618 -36.69 36.55 -10.36
CA ARG A 618 -36.23 35.81 -11.56
C ARG A 618 -34.74 35.51 -11.52
N GLU A 619 -33.92 36.47 -11.08
CA GLU A 619 -32.49 36.21 -10.89
C GLU A 619 -32.23 35.15 -9.81
N GLU A 620 -32.96 35.22 -8.70
CA GLU A 620 -32.89 34.22 -7.61
C GLU A 620 -33.32 32.84 -8.10
N ASN A 621 -34.42 32.75 -8.86
CA ASN A 621 -34.87 31.49 -9.47
C ASN A 621 -33.83 30.95 -10.49
N SER A 622 -33.21 31.81 -11.30
CA SER A 622 -32.12 31.43 -12.22
C SER A 622 -30.88 30.93 -11.47
N LYS A 623 -30.49 31.60 -10.38
CA LYS A 623 -29.41 31.16 -9.47
C LYS A 623 -29.74 29.79 -8.85
N LEU A 624 -30.96 29.61 -8.34
CA LEU A 624 -31.44 28.35 -7.78
C LEU A 624 -31.43 27.23 -8.83
N GLN A 625 -31.95 27.46 -10.03
CA GLN A 625 -31.94 26.50 -11.14
C GLN A 625 -30.51 26.08 -11.54
N SER A 626 -29.57 27.03 -11.55
CA SER A 626 -28.15 26.75 -11.77
C SER A 626 -27.55 25.87 -10.65
N THR A 627 -27.81 26.20 -9.38
CA THR A 627 -27.34 25.37 -8.24
C THR A 627 -27.98 23.99 -8.23
N TYR A 628 -29.26 23.85 -8.60
CA TYR A 628 -29.95 22.57 -8.74
C TYR A 628 -29.33 21.70 -9.84
N ASN A 629 -29.02 22.27 -11.01
CA ASN A 629 -28.36 21.55 -12.09
C ASN A 629 -26.93 21.11 -11.69
N SER A 630 -26.19 21.94 -10.95
CA SER A 630 -24.89 21.59 -10.39
C SER A 630 -24.98 20.47 -9.35
N LEU A 631 -25.95 20.54 -8.44
CA LEU A 631 -26.20 19.52 -7.42
C LEU A 631 -26.63 18.19 -8.06
N LYS A 632 -27.45 18.22 -9.12
CA LYS A 632 -27.84 17.04 -9.89
C LYS A 632 -26.61 16.38 -10.55
N LEU A 633 -25.74 17.16 -11.20
CA LEU A 633 -24.53 16.62 -11.83
C LEU A 633 -23.60 15.96 -10.78
N LEU A 634 -23.44 16.60 -9.62
CA LEU A 634 -22.71 16.03 -8.49
C LEU A 634 -23.35 14.74 -7.98
N HIS A 635 -24.69 14.69 -7.86
CA HIS A 635 -25.41 13.50 -7.46
C HIS A 635 -25.20 12.34 -8.43
N GLU A 636 -25.40 12.56 -9.75
CA GLU A 636 -25.12 11.53 -10.77
C GLU A 636 -23.64 11.08 -10.74
N GLN A 637 -22.69 11.96 -10.42
CA GLN A 637 -21.28 11.59 -10.24
C GLN A 637 -21.06 10.73 -8.98
N THR A 638 -21.75 11.02 -7.87
CA THR A 638 -21.71 10.17 -6.66
C THR A 638 -22.35 8.80 -6.90
N GLU A 639 -23.45 8.71 -7.65
CA GLU A 639 -24.09 7.43 -7.99
C GLU A 639 -23.17 6.54 -8.86
N ARG A 640 -22.52 7.13 -9.88
CA ARG A 640 -21.51 6.43 -10.70
C ARG A 640 -20.35 5.93 -9.83
N SER A 641 -19.85 6.77 -8.93
CA SER A 641 -18.76 6.43 -8.01
C SER A 641 -19.14 5.34 -6.99
N LEU A 642 -20.40 5.34 -6.54
CA LEU A 642 -20.96 4.33 -5.65
C LEU A 642 -21.12 2.98 -6.37
N SER A 643 -21.68 2.98 -7.58
CA SER A 643 -21.78 1.80 -8.45
C SER A 643 -20.41 1.18 -8.73
N ASP A 644 -19.42 1.98 -9.12
CA ASP A 644 -18.03 1.53 -9.29
C ASP A 644 -17.44 0.92 -8.01
N SER A 645 -17.78 1.45 -6.84
CA SER A 645 -17.32 0.94 -5.55
C SER A 645 -18.02 -0.38 -5.18
N GLN A 646 -19.31 -0.51 -5.48
CA GLN A 646 -20.09 -1.72 -5.30
C GLN A 646 -19.63 -2.85 -6.25
N ASN A 647 -19.31 -2.53 -7.51
CA ASN A 647 -18.74 -3.47 -8.47
C ASN A 647 -17.33 -3.95 -8.07
N LYS A 648 -16.51 -3.08 -7.44
CA LYS A 648 -15.22 -3.48 -6.86
C LYS A 648 -15.39 -4.37 -5.63
N LEU A 649 -16.40 -4.11 -4.80
CA LEU A 649 -16.73 -4.94 -3.65
C LEU A 649 -17.15 -6.35 -4.07
N THR A 650 -18.14 -6.49 -4.97
CA THR A 650 -18.62 -7.81 -5.41
C THR A 650 -17.55 -8.62 -6.14
N LEU A 651 -16.66 -7.97 -6.90
CA LEU A 651 -15.48 -8.60 -7.48
C LEU A 651 -14.52 -9.10 -6.39
N SER A 652 -14.27 -8.31 -5.34
CA SER A 652 -13.41 -8.70 -4.22
C SER A 652 -14.02 -9.83 -3.38
N GLU A 653 -15.34 -9.85 -3.20
CA GLU A 653 -16.08 -10.93 -2.53
C GLU A 653 -16.00 -12.24 -3.33
N SER A 654 -16.19 -12.18 -4.66
CA SER A 654 -16.02 -13.33 -5.56
C SER A 654 -14.58 -13.89 -5.53
N GLN A 655 -13.57 -13.00 -5.55
CA GLN A 655 -12.17 -13.39 -5.41
C GLN A 655 -11.86 -14.01 -4.04
N LEU A 656 -12.47 -13.49 -2.96
CA LEU A 656 -12.36 -14.05 -1.61
C LEU A 656 -13.00 -15.44 -1.51
N GLU A 657 -14.18 -15.65 -2.11
CA GLU A 657 -14.83 -16.97 -2.11
C GLU A 657 -14.04 -18.00 -2.91
N SER A 658 -13.48 -17.59 -4.06
CA SER A 658 -12.51 -18.39 -4.82
C SER A 658 -11.21 -18.69 -4.04
N ALA A 659 -10.77 -17.77 -3.18
CA ALA A 659 -9.63 -18.01 -2.28
C ALA A 659 -9.98 -19.01 -1.16
N LYS A 660 -11.15 -18.89 -0.51
CA LYS A 660 -11.64 -19.87 0.47
C LYS A 660 -11.79 -21.26 -0.13
N ALA A 661 -12.39 -21.38 -1.33
CA ALA A 661 -12.56 -22.65 -2.00
C ALA A 661 -11.21 -23.35 -2.28
N ARG A 662 -10.19 -22.58 -2.68
CA ARG A 662 -8.81 -23.10 -2.84
C ARG A 662 -8.17 -23.46 -1.51
N LEU A 663 -8.39 -22.68 -0.44
CA LEU A 663 -7.89 -22.99 0.89
C LEU A 663 -8.47 -24.33 1.39
N ASN A 664 -9.78 -24.53 1.29
CA ASN A 664 -10.45 -25.76 1.67
C ASN A 664 -9.88 -26.99 0.95
N VAL A 665 -9.58 -26.88 -0.35
CA VAL A 665 -8.92 -27.95 -1.12
C VAL A 665 -7.49 -28.22 -0.64
N VAL A 666 -6.73 -27.16 -0.32
CA VAL A 666 -5.37 -27.30 0.25
C VAL A 666 -5.42 -27.94 1.64
N ASP A 667 -6.39 -27.60 2.49
CA ASP A 667 -6.57 -28.24 3.81
C ASP A 667 -7.01 -29.70 3.69
N SER A 668 -7.93 -30.04 2.78
CA SER A 668 -8.27 -31.44 2.48
C SER A 668 -7.06 -32.25 2.01
N ASN A 669 -6.20 -31.67 1.17
CA ASN A 669 -4.96 -32.30 0.72
C ASN A 669 -3.90 -32.40 1.83
N ARG A 670 -3.82 -31.40 2.72
CA ARG A 670 -2.97 -31.42 3.92
C ARG A 670 -3.39 -32.57 4.84
N GLU A 671 -4.69 -32.78 5.01
CA GLU A 671 -5.23 -33.85 5.86
C GLU A 671 -5.03 -35.24 5.25
N SER A 672 -5.20 -35.43 3.94
CA SER A 672 -4.91 -36.72 3.30
C SER A 672 -3.42 -37.06 3.35
N SER A 673 -2.52 -36.13 3.02
CA SER A 673 -1.07 -36.35 3.17
C SER A 673 -0.63 -36.51 4.62
N GLN A 674 -1.34 -35.91 5.60
CA GLN A 674 -1.08 -36.14 7.02
C GLN A 674 -1.51 -37.56 7.45
N GLN A 675 -2.63 -38.08 6.93
CA GLN A 675 -3.06 -39.47 7.16
C GLN A 675 -2.08 -40.47 6.52
N GLU A 676 -1.67 -40.24 5.27
CA GLU A 676 -0.65 -41.03 4.57
C GLU A 676 0.69 -41.04 5.33
N ALA A 677 1.15 -39.88 5.80
CA ALA A 677 2.36 -39.77 6.61
C ALA A 677 2.25 -40.48 7.98
N ILE A 678 1.05 -40.62 8.55
CA ILE A 678 0.81 -41.42 9.75
C ILE A 678 0.86 -42.92 9.41
N GLN A 679 0.22 -43.36 8.31
CA GLN A 679 0.25 -44.75 7.84
C GLN A 679 1.69 -45.22 7.57
N LEU A 680 2.45 -44.47 6.77
CA LEU A 680 3.87 -44.75 6.49
C LEU A 680 4.74 -44.77 7.76
N ARG A 681 4.45 -43.93 8.77
CA ARG A 681 5.12 -44.00 10.08
C ARG A 681 4.79 -45.28 10.84
N THR A 682 3.55 -45.77 10.79
CA THR A 682 3.17 -47.05 11.41
C THR A 682 3.78 -48.26 10.69
N GLU A 683 3.87 -48.23 9.36
CA GLU A 683 4.56 -49.26 8.58
C GLU A 683 6.07 -49.29 8.88
N VAL A 684 6.74 -48.14 8.91
CA VAL A 684 8.15 -48.02 9.30
C VAL A 684 8.38 -48.49 10.75
N ALA A 685 7.44 -48.28 11.66
CA ALA A 685 7.52 -48.82 13.02
C ALA A 685 7.42 -50.35 13.04
N ALA A 686 6.48 -50.93 12.28
CA ALA A 686 6.34 -52.38 12.14
C ALA A 686 7.58 -53.03 11.49
N LEU A 687 8.13 -52.42 10.42
CA LEU A 687 9.34 -52.89 9.75
C LEU A 687 10.59 -52.81 10.66
N LYS A 688 10.69 -51.80 11.53
CA LYS A 688 11.73 -51.77 12.56
C LYS A 688 11.56 -52.88 13.59
N GLN A 689 10.32 -53.21 13.96
CA GLN A 689 10.04 -54.29 14.91
C GLN A 689 10.33 -55.67 14.32
N THR A 690 10.07 -55.91 13.03
CA THR A 690 10.45 -57.16 12.34
C THR A 690 11.96 -57.25 12.11
N TYR A 691 12.63 -56.14 11.77
CA TYR A 691 14.10 -56.09 11.67
C TYR A 691 14.76 -56.51 13.00
N VAL A 692 14.35 -55.91 14.12
CA VAL A 692 14.86 -56.26 15.47
C VAL A 692 14.52 -57.70 15.87
N ALA A 693 13.43 -58.29 15.35
CA ALA A 693 13.16 -59.71 15.52
C ALA A 693 14.15 -60.59 14.72
N LEU A 694 14.41 -60.25 13.45
CA LEU A 694 15.37 -60.94 12.59
C LEU A 694 16.81 -60.84 13.09
N GLU A 695 17.23 -59.70 13.66
CA GLU A 695 18.53 -59.59 14.32
C GLU A 695 18.69 -60.58 15.48
N ARG A 696 17.66 -60.68 16.34
CA ARG A 696 17.64 -61.65 17.45
C ARG A 696 17.64 -63.10 16.97
N GLU A 697 17.11 -63.39 15.78
CA GLU A 697 17.20 -64.73 15.18
C GLU A 697 18.57 -65.00 14.56
N LYS A 698 19.15 -64.01 13.88
CA LYS A 698 20.55 -64.05 13.40
C LYS A 698 21.52 -64.31 14.58
N ASP A 699 21.35 -63.63 15.70
CA ASP A 699 22.20 -63.82 16.89
C ASP A 699 22.00 -65.21 17.56
N LYS A 700 20.77 -65.74 17.59
CA LYS A 700 20.48 -67.13 18.01
C LYS A 700 21.11 -68.17 17.06
N ILE A 701 21.16 -67.89 15.76
CA ILE A 701 21.74 -68.79 14.76
C ILE A 701 23.28 -68.76 14.84
N LEU A 702 23.87 -67.57 15.03
CA LEU A 702 25.31 -67.41 15.26
C LEU A 702 25.76 -68.16 16.52
N THR A 703 25.13 -67.91 17.67
CA THR A 703 25.44 -68.63 18.92
C THR A 703 25.23 -70.15 18.82
N GLN A 704 24.28 -70.63 18.01
CA GLN A 704 24.15 -72.06 17.71
C GLN A 704 25.23 -72.60 16.76
N LEU A 705 25.76 -71.77 15.85
CA LEU A 705 26.86 -72.11 14.96
C LEU A 705 28.18 -72.18 15.73
N ASP A 706 28.43 -71.23 16.63
CA ASP A 706 29.60 -71.20 17.51
C ASP A 706 29.63 -72.47 18.39
N LEU A 707 28.53 -72.76 19.11
CA LEU A 707 28.37 -73.97 19.93
C LEU A 707 28.48 -75.29 19.14
N LYS A 708 28.19 -75.29 17.83
CA LYS A 708 28.42 -76.44 16.94
C LYS A 708 29.87 -76.53 16.48
N THR A 709 30.53 -75.39 16.27
CA THR A 709 31.93 -75.30 15.85
C THR A 709 32.87 -75.72 16.98
N GLU A 710 32.60 -75.28 18.21
CA GLU A 710 33.29 -75.76 19.42
C GLU A 710 33.17 -77.29 19.59
N LYS A 711 31.96 -77.83 19.40
CA LYS A 711 31.72 -79.29 19.46
C LYS A 711 32.39 -80.05 18.32
N ALA A 712 32.42 -79.50 17.11
CA ALA A 712 33.16 -80.09 16.00
C ALA A 712 34.66 -80.15 16.32
N TYR A 713 35.24 -79.06 16.84
CA TYR A 713 36.65 -79.01 17.25
C TYR A 713 36.97 -79.99 18.40
N GLN A 714 36.08 -80.13 19.39
CA GLN A 714 36.19 -81.14 20.45
C GLN A 714 36.21 -82.56 19.88
N LEU A 715 35.26 -82.89 18.98
CA LEU A 715 35.19 -84.19 18.34
C LEU A 715 36.38 -84.47 17.40
N GLU A 716 36.92 -83.45 16.72
CA GLU A 716 38.15 -83.58 15.93
C GLU A 716 39.37 -83.85 16.81
N TYR A 717 39.47 -83.21 17.98
CA TYR A 717 40.53 -83.45 18.96
C TYR A 717 40.43 -84.87 19.55
N GLU A 718 39.24 -85.31 19.95
CA GLU A 718 38.98 -86.67 20.42
C GLU A 718 39.28 -87.73 19.33
N LEU A 719 38.87 -87.47 18.09
CA LEU A 719 39.17 -88.32 16.94
C LEU A 719 40.67 -88.39 16.67
N LYS A 720 41.40 -87.28 16.82
CA LYS A 720 42.86 -87.22 16.66
C LYS A 720 43.56 -88.03 17.75
N ALA A 721 43.21 -87.83 19.02
CA ALA A 721 43.76 -88.60 20.14
C ALA A 721 43.45 -90.11 20.00
N SER A 722 42.24 -90.46 19.53
CA SER A 722 41.86 -91.83 19.22
C SER A 722 42.69 -92.43 18.06
N LYS A 723 42.93 -91.67 16.98
CA LYS A 723 43.82 -92.06 15.88
C LYS A 723 45.27 -92.25 16.35
N GLU A 724 45.79 -91.37 17.18
CA GLU A 724 47.15 -91.49 17.74
C GLU A 724 47.28 -92.73 18.64
N LYS A 725 46.28 -93.00 19.48
CA LYS A 725 46.21 -94.22 20.30
C LYS A 725 46.10 -95.49 19.44
N ARG A 726 45.31 -95.46 18.35
CA ARG A 726 45.23 -96.55 17.37
C ARG A 726 46.58 -96.78 16.69
N ASN A 727 47.24 -95.74 16.18
CA ASN A 727 48.56 -95.84 15.56
C ASN A 727 49.60 -96.44 16.52
N HIS A 728 49.54 -96.10 17.81
CA HIS A 728 50.42 -96.67 18.83
C HIS A 728 50.16 -98.17 19.04
N LEU A 729 48.90 -98.59 19.10
CA LEU A 729 48.52 -100.00 19.21
C LEU A 729 48.88 -100.80 17.94
N GLU A 730 48.66 -100.23 16.75
CA GLU A 730 49.06 -100.83 15.47
C GLU A 730 50.58 -101.00 15.38
N LYS A 731 51.36 -100.04 15.91
CA LYS A 731 52.81 -100.22 16.04
C LYS A 731 53.17 -101.32 17.05
N GLN A 732 52.52 -101.39 18.22
CA GLN A 732 52.76 -102.48 19.18
C GLN A 732 52.45 -103.85 18.56
N VAL A 733 51.35 -103.98 17.82
CA VAL A 733 51.01 -105.21 17.09
C VAL A 733 52.10 -105.56 16.09
N HIS A 734 52.57 -104.60 15.29
CA HIS A 734 53.66 -104.84 14.33
C HIS A 734 55.00 -105.21 15.00
N ASP A 735 55.33 -104.57 16.13
CA ASP A 735 56.52 -104.90 16.93
C ASP A 735 56.40 -106.33 17.52
N PHE A 736 55.20 -106.80 17.86
CA PHE A 736 54.94 -108.19 18.27
C PHE A 736 54.93 -109.18 17.08
N GLU A 737 54.38 -108.83 15.92
CA GLU A 737 54.47 -109.63 14.69
C GLU A 737 55.93 -109.84 14.26
N GLN A 738 56.77 -108.82 14.41
CA GLN A 738 58.19 -108.92 14.12
C GLN A 738 58.95 -109.76 15.17
N GLN A 739 58.49 -109.80 16.42
CA GLN A 739 59.03 -110.72 17.43
C GLN A 739 58.60 -112.16 17.16
N LEU A 740 57.33 -112.37 16.82
CA LEU A 740 56.80 -113.69 16.47
C LEU A 740 57.50 -114.26 15.23
N SER A 741 57.69 -113.47 14.16
CA SER A 741 58.39 -113.96 12.97
C SER A 741 59.86 -114.32 13.24
N LYS A 742 60.58 -113.54 14.06
CA LYS A 742 61.95 -113.90 14.52
C LYS A 742 61.97 -115.18 15.35
N LEU A 743 60.99 -115.39 16.23
CA LEU A 743 60.86 -116.64 16.99
C LEU A 743 60.49 -117.82 16.07
N THR A 744 59.68 -117.60 15.03
CA THR A 744 59.36 -118.62 14.01
C THR A 744 60.58 -118.99 13.17
N THR A 745 61.39 -118.04 12.70
CA THR A 745 62.63 -118.36 11.98
C THR A 745 63.61 -119.10 12.88
N GLN A 746 63.81 -118.65 14.12
CA GLN A 746 64.65 -119.36 15.10
C GLN A 746 64.15 -120.78 15.41
N THR A 747 62.83 -121.01 15.34
CA THR A 747 62.25 -122.36 15.49
C THR A 747 62.52 -123.22 14.26
N HIS A 748 62.38 -122.68 13.04
CA HIS A 748 62.74 -123.40 11.82
C HIS A 748 64.25 -123.65 11.67
N GLU A 749 65.10 -122.73 12.13
CA GLU A 749 66.55 -122.92 12.25
C GLU A 749 66.84 -124.09 13.21
N ARG A 750 66.22 -124.10 14.39
CA ARG A 750 66.28 -125.22 15.36
C ARG A 750 65.77 -126.55 14.80
N ASP A 751 64.69 -126.52 14.02
CA ASP A 751 64.14 -127.70 13.36
C ASP A 751 65.09 -128.22 12.26
N SER A 752 65.79 -127.33 11.52
CA SER A 752 66.83 -127.73 10.55
C SER A 752 68.04 -128.34 11.26
N GLU A 753 68.57 -127.66 12.30
CA GLU A 753 69.63 -128.17 13.18
C GLU A 753 69.27 -129.58 13.69
N LEU A 754 68.04 -129.80 14.18
CA LEU A 754 67.57 -131.09 14.67
C LEU A 754 67.45 -132.15 13.56
N ASN A 755 66.99 -131.77 12.36
CA ASN A 755 66.89 -132.69 11.22
C ASN A 755 68.27 -133.09 10.69
N GLU A 756 69.23 -132.17 10.65
CA GLU A 756 70.63 -132.42 10.26
C GLU A 756 71.34 -133.32 11.28
N ASN A 757 71.23 -133.01 12.59
CA ASN A 757 71.71 -133.91 13.65
C ASN A 757 71.03 -135.30 13.59
N SER A 758 69.77 -135.38 13.14
CA SER A 758 69.02 -136.63 12.98
C SER A 758 69.45 -137.44 11.76
N THR A 759 69.82 -136.80 10.64
CA THR A 759 70.40 -137.48 9.46
C THR A 759 71.84 -137.90 9.70
N GLU A 760 72.67 -137.07 10.33
CA GLU A 760 74.01 -137.47 10.77
C GLU A 760 73.95 -138.64 11.78
N SER A 761 73.02 -138.58 12.74
CA SER A 761 72.76 -139.71 13.64
C SER A 761 72.29 -140.98 12.90
N LYS A 762 71.73 -140.91 11.69
CA LYS A 762 71.42 -142.09 10.86
C LYS A 762 72.67 -142.59 10.13
N THR A 763 73.41 -141.73 9.44
CA THR A 763 74.62 -142.12 8.70
C THR A 763 75.70 -142.68 9.63
N LEU A 764 75.85 -142.15 10.85
CA LEU A 764 76.74 -142.73 11.87
C LEU A 764 76.29 -144.13 12.31
N ARG A 765 74.98 -144.40 12.43
CA ARG A 765 74.45 -145.75 12.72
C ARG A 765 74.69 -146.72 11.56
N GLU A 766 74.57 -146.25 10.32
CA GLU A 766 74.87 -147.02 9.10
C GLU A 766 76.37 -147.35 8.99
N GLN A 767 77.25 -146.37 9.27
CA GLN A 767 78.70 -146.60 9.35
C GLN A 767 79.06 -147.60 10.43
N ILE A 768 78.46 -147.52 11.63
CA ILE A 768 78.65 -148.50 12.70
C ILE A 768 78.17 -149.91 12.28
N ALA A 769 77.10 -150.02 11.48
CA ALA A 769 76.65 -151.30 10.94
C ALA A 769 77.64 -151.87 9.91
N ALA A 770 78.14 -151.04 8.98
CA ALA A 770 79.15 -151.44 8.00
C ALA A 770 80.47 -151.87 8.67
N LEU A 771 80.92 -151.16 9.72
CA LEU A 771 82.10 -151.51 10.49
C LEU A 771 81.95 -152.82 11.28
N LYS A 772 80.75 -153.16 11.76
CA LYS A 772 80.46 -154.48 12.36
C LYS A 772 80.60 -155.61 11.35
N ILE A 773 80.01 -155.46 10.15
CA ILE A 773 80.11 -156.44 9.06
C ILE A 773 81.57 -156.64 8.63
N SER A 774 82.33 -155.55 8.48
CA SER A 774 83.76 -155.60 8.16
C SER A 774 84.58 -156.29 9.25
N ARG A 775 84.28 -156.05 10.54
CA ARG A 775 84.91 -156.75 11.67
C ARG A 775 84.60 -158.26 11.64
N GLU A 776 83.37 -158.65 11.35
CA GLU A 776 82.96 -160.06 11.27
C GLU A 776 83.68 -160.78 10.11
N GLN A 777 83.81 -160.12 8.94
CA GLN A 777 84.63 -160.59 7.82
C GLN A 777 86.11 -160.78 8.22
N ALA A 778 86.70 -159.80 8.91
CA ALA A 778 88.09 -159.89 9.37
C ALA A 778 88.32 -161.01 10.42
N ILE A 779 87.30 -161.38 11.20
CA ILE A 779 87.36 -162.53 12.12
C ILE A 779 87.35 -163.85 11.35
N MET A 780 86.52 -163.96 10.30
CA MET A 780 86.50 -165.16 9.43
C MET A 780 87.83 -165.34 8.68
N GLU A 781 88.41 -164.27 8.14
CA GLU A 781 89.70 -164.36 7.43
C GLU A 781 90.85 -164.76 8.37
N ASN A 782 90.87 -164.27 9.62
CA ASN A 782 91.84 -164.72 10.63
C ASN A 782 91.71 -166.21 10.98
N ALA A 783 90.49 -166.75 11.07
CA ALA A 783 90.27 -168.18 11.29
C ALA A 783 90.80 -169.04 10.12
N ARG A 784 90.58 -168.57 8.89
CA ARG A 784 91.13 -169.16 7.66
C ARG A 784 92.65 -169.12 7.61
N LEU A 785 93.27 -167.99 7.99
CA LEU A 785 94.73 -167.83 7.99
C LEU A 785 95.44 -168.72 9.03
N MET A 786 94.82 -168.98 10.20
CA MET A 786 95.40 -169.92 11.19
C MET A 786 95.52 -171.36 10.65
N ASN A 787 94.53 -171.84 9.89
CA ASN A 787 94.60 -173.17 9.29
C ASN A 787 95.74 -173.27 8.26
N ASN A 788 95.83 -172.29 7.35
CA ASN A 788 96.89 -172.24 6.33
C ASN A 788 98.31 -172.21 6.95
N LEU A 789 98.46 -171.58 8.12
CA LEU A 789 99.72 -171.52 8.84
C LEU A 789 100.15 -172.91 9.35
N ALA A 790 99.21 -173.70 9.87
CA ALA A 790 99.47 -175.05 10.40
C ALA A 790 99.94 -176.02 9.30
N GLU A 791 99.35 -175.94 8.10
CA GLU A 791 99.79 -176.74 6.94
C GLU A 791 101.19 -176.31 6.46
N SER A 792 101.40 -174.99 6.33
CA SER A 792 102.71 -174.42 5.93
C SER A 792 103.86 -174.82 6.87
N GLN A 793 103.57 -175.01 8.16
CA GLN A 793 104.55 -175.39 9.18
C GLN A 793 105.20 -176.76 8.89
N ALA A 794 104.51 -177.67 8.19
CA ALA A 794 105.00 -179.03 7.90
C ALA A 794 105.90 -179.09 6.65
N GLU A 795 105.62 -178.30 5.62
CA GLU A 795 106.41 -178.27 4.37
C GLU A 795 107.76 -177.56 4.55
N ILE A 796 107.82 -176.59 5.46
CA ILE A 796 109.05 -175.84 5.79
C ILE A 796 110.16 -176.76 6.35
N THR A 797 109.81 -177.92 6.94
CA THR A 797 110.79 -178.90 7.43
C THR A 797 111.46 -179.74 6.34
N THR A 798 110.87 -179.90 5.16
CA THR A 798 111.45 -180.72 4.07
C THR A 798 112.20 -179.86 3.05
N LEU A 799 111.65 -178.69 2.68
CA LEU A 799 112.18 -177.84 1.61
C LEU A 799 113.49 -177.11 1.96
N LYS A 800 113.79 -176.91 3.25
CA LYS A 800 115.03 -176.27 3.74
C LYS A 800 116.34 -176.99 3.37
N LYS A 801 116.28 -178.16 2.74
CA LYS A 801 117.45 -179.00 2.40
C LYS A 801 117.89 -178.93 0.92
N LEU A 802 117.18 -178.18 0.06
CA LEU A 802 117.41 -178.18 -1.39
C LEU A 802 117.53 -176.79 -2.03
N LEU A 803 116.83 -175.76 -1.56
CA LEU A 803 116.82 -174.44 -2.23
C LEU A 803 117.95 -173.50 -1.77
N LYS A 804 119.17 -174.03 -1.63
CA LYS A 804 120.40 -173.22 -1.41
C LYS A 804 121.21 -173.02 -2.70
N ASP A 805 120.87 -173.76 -3.75
CA ASP A 805 121.74 -173.99 -4.92
C ASP A 805 121.22 -173.33 -6.21
N SER A 806 120.27 -172.39 -6.11
CA SER A 806 119.68 -171.66 -7.25
C SER A 806 119.86 -170.15 -7.13
N GLU A 807 121.12 -169.70 -7.20
CA GLU A 807 121.46 -168.29 -7.34
C GLU A 807 121.02 -167.73 -8.70
N GLY A 808 120.65 -166.44 -8.73
CA GLY A 808 120.92 -165.57 -9.87
C GLY A 808 120.21 -165.83 -11.20
N GLU A 809 118.91 -165.54 -11.29
CA GLU A 809 118.32 -165.09 -12.57
C GLU A 809 117.39 -163.86 -12.43
N ILE A 810 117.58 -162.92 -13.37
CA ILE A 810 116.57 -161.98 -13.90
C ILE A 810 116.07 -160.87 -12.93
N MET A 811 116.48 -159.60 -13.04
CA MET A 811 117.36 -158.93 -14.01
C MET A 811 116.83 -158.77 -15.46
N ARG A 812 115.51 -158.60 -15.63
CA ARG A 812 114.86 -158.28 -16.93
C ARG A 812 113.54 -157.53 -16.68
N LEU A 813 113.13 -156.66 -17.63
CA LEU A 813 111.87 -155.87 -17.62
C LEU A 813 111.72 -154.85 -16.46
N LYS A 814 112.04 -153.55 -16.55
CA LYS A 814 112.69 -152.72 -17.59
C LYS A 814 111.95 -152.44 -18.91
N GLN A 815 110.61 -152.36 -18.92
CA GLN A 815 109.84 -151.90 -20.10
C GLN A 815 108.48 -151.27 -19.70
N GLN A 816 107.90 -150.41 -20.58
CA GLN A 816 106.67 -149.59 -20.39
C GLN A 816 106.80 -148.44 -19.36
N LEU A 817 107.18 -147.18 -19.67
CA LEU A 817 107.54 -146.46 -20.91
C LEU A 817 106.41 -145.68 -21.66
N ARG A 818 106.38 -144.35 -21.40
CA ARG A 818 105.86 -143.18 -22.19
C ARG A 818 104.35 -142.96 -22.40
N GLN A 819 103.87 -141.77 -21.97
CA GLN A 819 102.97 -140.87 -22.76
C GLN A 819 102.79 -139.49 -22.06
N TYR A 820 103.51 -138.44 -22.50
CA TYR A 820 103.32 -137.03 -22.06
C TYR A 820 103.96 -136.05 -23.09
N GLU A 821 103.38 -135.93 -24.29
CA GLU A 821 103.94 -135.09 -25.38
C GLU A 821 102.86 -134.37 -26.23
N LYS A 822 101.68 -134.00 -25.69
CA LYS A 822 100.54 -133.56 -26.54
C LYS A 822 99.73 -132.31 -26.14
N GLU A 823 100.31 -131.38 -25.39
CA GLU A 823 99.67 -130.09 -25.01
C GLU A 823 100.46 -128.86 -25.51
N ARG A 824 101.25 -129.04 -26.58
CA ARG A 824 102.07 -127.98 -27.22
C ARG A 824 101.30 -127.18 -28.28
N GLU A 825 100.07 -127.57 -28.62
CA GLU A 825 99.33 -127.07 -29.79
C GLU A 825 98.45 -125.83 -29.48
N GLU A 826 98.15 -125.54 -28.21
CA GLU A 826 97.18 -124.49 -27.81
C GLU A 826 97.75 -123.05 -27.85
N MET A 827 99.08 -122.90 -27.93
CA MET A 827 99.82 -121.61 -27.92
C MET A 827 99.60 -120.71 -29.16
N LEU A 828 98.62 -121.00 -30.02
CA LEU A 828 98.34 -120.25 -31.26
C LEU A 828 97.01 -119.47 -31.25
N GLU A 829 96.15 -119.65 -30.26
CA GLU A 829 94.82 -118.98 -30.24
C GLU A 829 94.89 -117.51 -29.79
N HIS A 830 95.90 -117.14 -28.99
CA HIS A 830 96.04 -115.82 -28.35
C HIS A 830 96.23 -114.62 -29.30
N TYR A 831 96.48 -114.82 -30.60
CA TYR A 831 96.63 -113.72 -31.56
C TYR A 831 95.30 -113.25 -32.20
N ARG A 832 94.16 -113.92 -31.95
CA ARG A 832 92.86 -113.51 -32.50
C ARG A 832 92.09 -112.51 -31.62
N SER A 833 92.30 -112.52 -30.30
CA SER A 833 91.54 -111.69 -29.35
C SER A 833 91.83 -110.20 -29.47
N LEU A 834 93.11 -109.79 -29.50
CA LEU A 834 93.51 -108.36 -29.48
C LEU A 834 92.97 -107.52 -30.64
N SER A 835 92.53 -108.13 -31.74
CA SER A 835 91.92 -107.42 -32.88
C SER A 835 90.44 -107.05 -32.63
N HIS A 836 89.75 -107.77 -31.74
CA HIS A 836 88.35 -107.51 -31.40
C HIS A 836 88.22 -106.35 -30.42
N ASP A 837 89.08 -106.33 -29.39
CA ASP A 837 89.06 -105.32 -28.31
C ASP A 837 89.29 -103.89 -28.83
N ALA A 838 90.12 -103.73 -29.87
CA ALA A 838 90.38 -102.43 -30.51
C ALA A 838 89.10 -101.82 -31.14
N VAL A 839 88.33 -102.62 -31.88
CA VAL A 839 87.10 -102.17 -32.55
C VAL A 839 86.00 -101.84 -31.53
N MET A 840 85.93 -102.59 -30.43
CA MET A 840 84.99 -102.34 -29.34
C MET A 840 85.28 -101.00 -28.62
N LEU A 841 86.55 -100.60 -28.51
CA LEU A 841 86.95 -99.32 -27.91
C LEU A 841 86.65 -98.12 -28.82
N GLU A 842 86.83 -98.25 -30.15
CA GLU A 842 86.44 -97.18 -31.09
C GLU A 842 84.92 -96.95 -31.10
N GLY A 843 84.12 -98.03 -31.09
CA GLY A 843 82.66 -97.93 -30.97
C GLY A 843 82.20 -97.32 -29.65
N SER A 844 82.87 -97.63 -28.54
CA SER A 844 82.57 -97.05 -27.23
C SER A 844 82.84 -95.53 -27.19
N ASN A 845 83.95 -95.07 -27.78
CA ASN A 845 84.24 -93.64 -27.89
C ASN A 845 83.19 -92.89 -28.71
N GLN A 846 82.73 -93.45 -29.85
CA GLN A 846 81.67 -92.80 -30.64
C GLN A 846 80.32 -92.75 -29.91
N SER A 847 79.99 -93.71 -29.04
CA SER A 847 78.79 -93.60 -28.18
C SER A 847 78.95 -92.43 -27.20
N LEU A 848 80.09 -92.33 -26.52
CA LEU A 848 80.37 -91.28 -25.54
C LEU A 848 80.47 -89.88 -26.15
N GLU A 849 80.98 -89.74 -27.38
CA GLU A 849 80.99 -88.46 -28.10
C GLU A 849 79.57 -88.00 -28.47
N ASN A 850 78.70 -88.94 -28.89
CA ASN A 850 77.30 -88.67 -29.18
C ASN A 850 76.51 -88.31 -27.90
N GLU A 851 76.67 -89.08 -26.82
CA GLU A 851 76.07 -88.77 -25.51
C GLU A 851 76.55 -87.41 -24.96
N ALA A 852 77.84 -87.08 -25.12
CA ALA A 852 78.35 -85.76 -24.77
C ALA A 852 77.79 -84.63 -25.66
N ALA A 853 77.51 -84.90 -26.94
CA ALA A 853 76.83 -83.95 -27.83
C ALA A 853 75.35 -83.75 -27.44
N GLU A 854 74.65 -84.84 -27.11
CA GLU A 854 73.27 -84.85 -26.62
C GLU A 854 73.14 -84.05 -25.31
N CYS A 855 74.03 -84.30 -24.34
CA CYS A 855 74.10 -83.53 -23.09
C CYS A 855 74.37 -82.04 -23.33
N ARG A 856 75.28 -81.68 -24.27
CA ARG A 856 75.53 -80.28 -24.64
C ARG A 856 74.32 -79.63 -25.31
N ARG A 857 73.56 -80.36 -26.13
CA ARG A 857 72.30 -79.89 -26.73
C ARG A 857 71.26 -79.57 -25.66
N GLN A 858 71.02 -80.52 -24.75
CA GLN A 858 70.08 -80.37 -23.64
C GLN A 858 70.47 -79.22 -22.69
N LEU A 859 71.77 -79.04 -22.42
CA LEU A 859 72.25 -77.95 -21.57
C LEU A 859 72.05 -76.57 -22.23
N ASN A 860 72.31 -76.44 -23.53
CA ASN A 860 72.02 -75.23 -24.30
C ASN A 860 70.51 -74.93 -24.35
N GLU A 861 69.66 -75.96 -24.48
CA GLU A 861 68.19 -75.83 -24.45
C GLU A 861 67.72 -75.32 -23.08
N LEU A 862 68.17 -75.95 -21.98
CA LEU A 862 67.90 -75.51 -20.61
C LEU A 862 68.43 -74.11 -20.29
N GLU A 863 69.58 -73.70 -20.84
CA GLU A 863 70.08 -72.33 -20.74
C GLU A 863 69.18 -71.33 -21.50
N SER A 864 68.67 -71.72 -22.67
CA SER A 864 67.74 -70.90 -23.45
C SER A 864 66.40 -70.70 -22.72
N GLU A 865 65.86 -71.77 -22.12
CA GLU A 865 64.66 -71.71 -21.26
C GLU A 865 64.93 -70.84 -20.02
N ASN A 866 66.10 -70.98 -19.39
CA ASN A 866 66.52 -70.11 -18.28
C ASN A 866 66.53 -68.63 -18.69
N HIS A 867 66.97 -68.33 -19.92
CA HIS A 867 67.04 -66.97 -20.44
C HIS A 867 65.65 -66.39 -20.79
N VAL A 868 64.71 -67.23 -21.23
CA VAL A 868 63.28 -66.85 -21.39
C VAL A 868 62.63 -66.61 -20.03
N LEU A 869 62.78 -67.54 -19.09
CA LEU A 869 62.23 -67.41 -17.73
C LEU A 869 62.79 -66.18 -16.99
N LYS A 870 64.06 -65.83 -17.18
CA LYS A 870 64.65 -64.59 -16.65
C LYS A 870 64.01 -63.33 -17.26
N LYS A 871 63.65 -63.34 -18.55
CA LYS A 871 62.92 -62.22 -19.18
C LYS A 871 61.49 -62.11 -18.66
N GLU A 872 60.80 -63.23 -18.43
CA GLU A 872 59.48 -63.23 -17.78
C GLU A 872 59.54 -62.78 -16.31
N LEU A 873 60.59 -63.13 -15.58
CA LEU A 873 60.80 -62.62 -14.22
C LEU A 873 61.01 -61.10 -14.22
N CYS A 874 61.81 -60.57 -15.15
CA CYS A 874 61.97 -59.13 -15.29
C CYS A 874 60.65 -58.40 -15.62
N SER A 875 59.83 -58.92 -16.54
CA SER A 875 58.55 -58.27 -16.90
C SER A 875 57.48 -58.40 -15.80
N ARG A 876 57.45 -59.51 -15.07
CA ARG A 876 56.63 -59.65 -13.85
C ARG A 876 57.09 -58.71 -12.75
N ASN A 877 58.40 -58.56 -12.54
CA ASN A 877 58.94 -57.64 -11.53
C ASN A 877 58.64 -56.17 -11.85
N SER A 878 58.72 -55.73 -13.11
CA SER A 878 58.30 -54.38 -13.50
C SER A 878 56.80 -54.13 -13.31
N LEU A 879 55.96 -55.15 -13.52
CA LEU A 879 54.53 -55.06 -13.24
C LEU A 879 54.25 -55.00 -11.73
N ILE A 880 55.06 -55.68 -10.91
CA ILE A 880 54.97 -55.60 -9.44
C ILE A 880 55.31 -54.19 -8.95
N THR A 881 56.43 -53.58 -9.37
CA THR A 881 56.74 -52.18 -8.98
C THR A 881 55.67 -51.20 -9.46
N GLU A 882 55.15 -51.36 -10.68
CA GLU A 882 54.00 -50.56 -11.15
C GLU A 882 52.75 -50.68 -10.25
N LEU A 883 52.51 -51.86 -9.68
CA LEU A 883 51.39 -52.09 -8.75
C LEU A 883 51.70 -51.57 -7.34
N GLU A 884 52.95 -51.63 -6.90
CA GLU A 884 53.41 -51.03 -5.64
C GLU A 884 53.35 -49.50 -5.68
N ASP A 885 53.71 -48.86 -6.79
CA ASP A 885 53.57 -47.41 -7.01
C ASP A 885 52.09 -46.99 -7.04
N LYS A 886 51.21 -47.79 -7.68
CA LYS A 886 49.76 -47.56 -7.64
C LYS A 886 49.22 -47.74 -6.21
N LEU A 887 49.74 -48.70 -5.45
CA LEU A 887 49.35 -48.95 -4.06
C LEU A 887 49.84 -47.86 -3.11
N THR A 888 51.05 -47.33 -3.26
CA THR A 888 51.56 -46.21 -2.45
C THR A 888 50.82 -44.91 -2.78
N SER A 889 50.55 -44.62 -4.05
CA SER A 889 49.70 -43.51 -4.48
C SER A 889 48.30 -43.59 -3.86
N GLN A 890 47.65 -44.76 -3.91
CA GLN A 890 46.34 -44.98 -3.27
C GLN A 890 46.38 -44.88 -1.73
N LYS A 891 47.49 -45.28 -1.08
CA LYS A 891 47.69 -45.06 0.37
C LYS A 891 47.78 -43.58 0.70
N VAL A 892 48.55 -42.79 -0.07
CA VAL A 892 48.68 -41.33 0.13
C VAL A 892 47.35 -40.61 -0.12
N GLN A 893 46.59 -41.02 -1.13
CA GLN A 893 45.24 -40.51 -1.37
C GLN A 893 44.31 -40.82 -0.19
N ASN A 894 44.37 -42.04 0.36
CA ASN A 894 43.60 -42.42 1.55
C ASN A 894 44.00 -41.62 2.81
N THR A 895 45.28 -41.33 3.04
CA THR A 895 45.69 -40.49 4.19
C THR A 895 45.22 -39.05 4.04
N CYS A 896 45.27 -38.47 2.84
CA CYS A 896 44.74 -37.14 2.56
C CYS A 896 43.21 -37.07 2.76
N LEU A 897 42.46 -38.09 2.33
CA LEU A 897 41.02 -38.18 2.56
C LEU A 897 40.66 -38.38 4.04
N LYS A 898 41.45 -39.15 4.80
CA LYS A 898 41.29 -39.28 6.25
C LYS A 898 41.51 -37.96 6.98
N GLN A 899 42.58 -37.24 6.65
CA GLN A 899 42.87 -35.94 7.25
C GLN A 899 41.71 -34.95 7.01
N LYS A 900 41.19 -34.87 5.78
CA LYS A 900 40.04 -34.01 5.47
C LYS A 900 38.76 -34.42 6.20
N LEU A 901 38.56 -35.71 6.45
CA LEU A 901 37.43 -36.19 7.26
C LEU A 901 37.60 -35.80 8.73
N GLU A 902 38.82 -35.84 9.26
CA GLU A 902 39.15 -35.43 10.63
C GLU A 902 38.98 -33.91 10.80
N GLU A 903 39.49 -33.11 9.86
CA GLU A 903 39.24 -31.66 9.76
C GLU A 903 37.73 -31.34 9.71
N SER A 904 36.95 -32.06 8.89
CA SER A 904 35.49 -31.89 8.80
C SER A 904 34.75 -32.25 10.10
N LEU A 905 35.24 -33.25 10.84
CA LEU A 905 34.67 -33.66 12.13
C LEU A 905 34.98 -32.65 13.24
N ASP A 906 36.14 -31.99 13.20
CA ASP A 906 36.47 -30.90 14.13
C ASP A 906 35.71 -29.61 13.80
N GLU A 907 35.48 -29.29 12.52
CA GLU A 907 34.53 -28.22 12.14
C GLU A 907 33.10 -28.53 12.63
N GLN A 908 32.62 -29.78 12.49
CA GLN A 908 31.32 -30.18 13.02
C GLN A 908 31.26 -30.02 14.56
N ARG A 909 32.29 -30.46 15.30
CA ARG A 909 32.38 -30.28 16.75
C ARG A 909 32.33 -28.81 17.15
N LEU A 910 33.03 -27.94 16.41
CA LEU A 910 33.01 -26.50 16.66
C LEU A 910 31.59 -25.93 16.47
N LEU A 911 30.94 -26.27 15.35
CA LEU A 911 29.56 -25.87 15.06
C LEU A 911 28.54 -26.41 16.08
N GLU A 912 28.75 -27.62 16.62
CA GLU A 912 27.94 -28.16 17.71
C GLU A 912 28.11 -27.37 19.01
N THR A 913 29.33 -26.94 19.36
CA THR A 913 29.55 -26.05 20.52
C THR A 913 28.95 -24.65 20.31
N ASP A 914 29.05 -24.10 19.11
CA ASP A 914 28.43 -22.82 18.75
C ASP A 914 26.89 -22.91 18.83
N LEU A 915 26.33 -24.05 18.42
CA LEU A 915 24.90 -24.34 18.51
C LEU A 915 24.43 -24.51 19.97
N THR A 916 25.23 -25.11 20.87
CA THR A 916 24.88 -25.16 22.30
C THR A 916 24.97 -23.79 22.96
N ALA A 917 26.01 -22.99 22.66
CA ALA A 917 26.14 -21.62 23.15
C ALA A 917 24.95 -20.74 22.70
N ARG A 918 24.51 -20.85 21.44
CA ARG A 918 23.30 -20.16 20.94
C ARG A 918 22.02 -20.64 21.64
N LYS A 919 21.87 -21.95 21.87
CA LYS A 919 20.73 -22.51 22.64
C LYS A 919 20.70 -22.02 24.08
N GLU A 920 21.86 -21.83 24.73
CA GLU A 920 21.94 -21.20 26.04
C GLU A 920 21.60 -19.71 26.02
N LEU A 921 22.02 -18.97 24.99
CA LEU A 921 21.67 -17.57 24.84
C LEU A 921 20.16 -17.39 24.66
N CYS A 922 19.50 -18.24 23.86
CA CYS A 922 18.04 -18.26 23.75
C CYS A 922 17.38 -18.52 25.11
N LYS A 923 17.81 -19.56 25.85
CA LYS A 923 17.29 -19.84 27.21
C LYS A 923 17.46 -18.65 28.16
N LYS A 924 18.59 -17.94 28.10
CA LYS A 924 18.84 -16.72 28.90
C LYS A 924 17.88 -15.59 28.50
N LEU A 925 17.65 -15.39 27.20
CA LEU A 925 16.69 -14.40 26.69
C LEU A 925 15.23 -14.74 27.03
N ASP A 926 14.83 -16.01 26.99
CA ASP A 926 13.51 -16.46 27.45
C ASP A 926 13.32 -16.21 28.95
N VAL A 927 14.34 -16.46 29.78
CA VAL A 927 14.32 -16.16 31.22
C VAL A 927 14.24 -14.65 31.49
N GLU A 928 14.99 -13.80 30.78
CA GLU A 928 14.86 -12.33 30.93
C GLU A 928 13.49 -11.82 30.45
N LYS A 929 12.94 -12.38 29.36
CA LYS A 929 11.58 -12.10 28.89
C LYS A 929 10.53 -12.48 29.94
N ASP A 930 10.67 -13.64 30.60
CA ASP A 930 9.71 -14.08 31.61
C ASP A 930 9.82 -13.24 32.90
N LYS A 931 11.01 -12.76 33.28
CA LYS A 931 11.17 -11.71 34.31
C LYS A 931 10.47 -10.42 33.93
N LEU A 932 10.71 -9.90 32.73
CA LEU A 932 10.09 -8.64 32.26
C LEU A 932 8.56 -8.77 32.17
N ASN A 933 8.04 -9.96 31.84
CA ASN A 933 6.61 -10.25 31.93
C ASN A 933 6.10 -10.27 33.38
N ALA A 934 6.88 -10.80 34.33
CA ALA A 934 6.54 -10.76 35.76
C ALA A 934 6.54 -9.31 36.30
N GLU A 935 7.59 -8.53 36.03
CA GLU A 935 7.67 -7.10 36.37
C GLU A 935 6.52 -6.30 35.74
N LEU A 936 6.15 -6.60 34.49
CA LEU A 936 5.00 -5.97 33.83
C LEU A 936 3.66 -6.37 34.47
N ASN A 937 3.53 -7.60 34.96
CA ASN A 937 2.34 -8.04 35.70
C ASN A 937 2.26 -7.36 37.08
N GLU A 938 3.38 -7.29 37.82
CA GLU A 938 3.48 -6.56 39.08
C GLU A 938 3.14 -5.07 38.89
N LEU A 939 3.66 -4.42 37.85
CA LEU A 939 3.30 -3.04 37.50
C LEU A 939 1.83 -2.89 37.11
N ASN A 940 1.23 -3.87 36.43
CA ASN A 940 -0.21 -3.86 36.14
C ASN A 940 -1.06 -4.03 37.42
N ASP A 941 -0.64 -4.85 38.36
CA ASP A 941 -1.35 -5.05 39.64
C ASP A 941 -1.15 -3.88 40.60
N VAL A 942 0.03 -3.27 40.63
CA VAL A 942 0.25 -1.96 41.26
C VAL A 942 -0.64 -0.90 40.62
N ARG A 943 -0.79 -0.89 39.29
CA ARG A 943 -1.71 0.05 38.61
C ARG A 943 -3.17 -0.19 38.99
N LYS A 944 -3.64 -1.45 39.05
CA LYS A 944 -5.00 -1.78 39.54
C LYS A 944 -5.20 -1.37 41.00
N ASN A 945 -4.19 -1.55 41.85
CA ASN A 945 -4.25 -1.14 43.25
C ASN A 945 -4.33 0.39 43.37
N LEU A 946 -3.54 1.13 42.59
CA LEU A 946 -3.61 2.60 42.51
C LEU A 946 -4.92 3.10 41.87
N GLU A 947 -5.48 2.39 40.89
CA GLU A 947 -6.81 2.67 40.32
C GLU A 947 -7.90 2.50 41.40
N ALA A 948 -7.86 1.39 42.15
CA ALA A 948 -8.79 1.14 43.26
C ALA A 948 -8.59 2.08 44.45
N GLU A 949 -7.37 2.55 44.71
CA GLU A 949 -7.07 3.55 45.73
C GLU A 949 -7.51 4.95 45.31
N ASN A 950 -7.34 5.32 44.03
CA ASN A 950 -7.94 6.55 43.47
C ASN A 950 -9.47 6.51 43.56
N GLU A 951 -10.11 5.37 43.32
CA GLU A 951 -11.57 5.24 43.43
C GLU A 951 -12.06 5.29 44.89
N LYS A 952 -11.30 4.71 45.84
CA LYS A 952 -11.51 4.93 47.27
C LYS A 952 -11.38 6.40 47.64
N LEU A 953 -10.31 7.07 47.20
CA LEU A 953 -10.06 8.49 47.46
C LEU A 953 -11.14 9.38 46.82
N ARG A 954 -11.68 9.04 45.65
CA ARG A 954 -12.86 9.71 45.07
C ARG A 954 -14.10 9.54 45.93
N LEU A 955 -14.41 8.32 46.35
CA LEU A 955 -15.53 8.02 47.25
C LEU A 955 -15.33 8.61 48.67
N GLU A 956 -14.10 8.92 49.06
CA GLU A 956 -13.77 9.60 50.30
C GLU A 956 -13.85 11.12 50.15
N ILE A 957 -13.37 11.69 49.03
CA ILE A 957 -13.60 13.08 48.64
C ILE A 957 -15.10 13.37 48.59
N GLU A 958 -15.91 12.53 47.92
CA GLU A 958 -17.36 12.68 47.83
C GLU A 958 -18.05 12.62 49.21
N ARG A 959 -17.49 11.87 50.17
CA ARG A 959 -17.92 11.89 51.59
C ARG A 959 -17.47 13.18 52.30
N THR A 960 -16.24 13.66 52.07
CA THR A 960 -15.81 14.95 52.63
C THR A 960 -16.59 16.12 52.03
N GLU A 961 -17.06 16.05 50.79
CA GLU A 961 -17.94 17.04 50.18
C GLU A 961 -19.34 17.02 50.81
N LYS A 962 -19.90 15.83 51.05
CA LYS A 962 -21.16 15.66 51.80
C LYS A 962 -21.04 16.20 53.23
N ASN A 963 -19.88 16.04 53.88
CA ASN A 963 -19.60 16.66 55.19
C ASN A 963 -19.36 18.18 55.07
N LYS A 964 -18.67 18.66 54.03
CA LYS A 964 -18.42 20.09 53.77
C LYS A 964 -19.71 20.87 53.48
N ARG A 965 -20.78 20.23 53.01
CA ARG A 965 -22.12 20.85 52.90
C ARG A 965 -22.62 21.36 54.26
N ILE A 966 -22.29 20.69 55.36
CA ILE A 966 -22.66 21.14 56.73
C ILE A 966 -21.81 22.35 57.16
N SER A 967 -20.62 22.54 56.60
CA SER A 967 -19.83 23.79 56.72
C SER A 967 -20.09 24.80 55.59
N SER A 968 -21.02 24.53 54.67
CA SER A 968 -21.32 25.42 53.54
C SER A 968 -22.25 26.55 53.95
N GLU A 969 -23.13 26.32 54.92
CA GLU A 969 -24.13 27.30 55.39
C GLU A 969 -23.46 28.61 55.88
N THR A 970 -22.31 28.51 56.56
CA THR A 970 -21.50 29.67 56.99
C THR A 970 -20.67 30.31 55.87
N LEU A 971 -20.47 29.63 54.74
CA LEU A 971 -19.84 30.20 53.55
C LEU A 971 -20.89 30.85 52.63
N GLU A 972 -22.11 30.34 52.59
CA GLU A 972 -23.24 30.94 51.86
C GLU A 972 -23.67 32.29 52.47
N GLU A 973 -23.55 32.51 53.78
CA GLU A 973 -23.70 33.85 54.38
C GLU A 973 -22.63 34.87 53.92
N LEU A 974 -21.42 34.42 53.57
CA LEU A 974 -20.34 35.28 53.06
C LEU A 974 -20.40 35.45 51.54
N LEU A 975 -20.83 34.41 50.81
CA LEU A 975 -21.04 34.45 49.36
C LEU A 975 -22.32 35.21 48.98
N SER A 976 -23.35 35.21 49.83
CA SER A 976 -24.55 36.06 49.63
C SER A 976 -24.24 37.54 49.84
N LYS A 977 -23.42 37.90 50.84
CA LYS A 977 -22.92 39.29 51.01
C LYS A 977 -22.08 39.74 49.83
N THR A 978 -21.05 38.98 49.45
CA THR A 978 -20.20 39.36 48.31
C THR A 978 -20.93 39.32 46.96
N ARG A 979 -21.97 38.49 46.78
CA ARG A 979 -22.90 38.60 45.63
C ARG A 979 -23.77 39.85 45.70
N HIS A 980 -24.26 40.24 46.87
CA HIS A 980 -25.04 41.48 47.03
C HIS A 980 -24.20 42.72 46.72
N ASP A 981 -22.95 42.77 47.22
CA ASP A 981 -22.00 43.83 46.93
C ASP A 981 -21.68 43.91 45.42
N LEU A 982 -21.47 42.76 44.76
CA LEU A 982 -21.28 42.68 43.30
C LEU A 982 -22.54 43.09 42.52
N GLU A 983 -23.73 42.74 42.99
CA GLU A 983 -24.99 43.17 42.38
C GLU A 983 -25.21 44.69 42.51
N GLU A 984 -24.86 45.30 43.64
CA GLU A 984 -24.88 46.75 43.80
C GLU A 984 -23.84 47.42 42.91
N GLN A 985 -22.62 46.86 42.83
CA GLN A 985 -21.57 47.34 41.94
C GLN A 985 -22.02 47.30 40.47
N ILE A 986 -22.60 46.18 40.00
CA ILE A 986 -23.15 46.06 38.64
C ILE A 986 -24.31 47.05 38.40
N LYS A 987 -25.14 47.31 39.41
CA LYS A 987 -26.22 48.33 39.34
C LYS A 987 -25.67 49.76 39.34
N MET A 988 -24.47 50.01 39.88
CA MET A 988 -23.77 51.31 39.75
C MET A 988 -23.08 51.44 38.39
N ASP A 989 -22.36 50.42 37.93
CA ASP A 989 -21.68 50.40 36.63
C ASP A 989 -22.70 50.47 35.47
N SER A 990 -23.90 49.90 35.65
CA SER A 990 -25.05 50.07 34.76
C SER A 990 -25.53 51.54 34.67
N LYS A 991 -25.63 52.23 35.81
CA LYS A 991 -26.00 53.67 35.85
C LYS A 991 -24.89 54.55 35.27
N LEU A 992 -23.63 54.29 35.60
CA LEU A 992 -22.47 54.97 35.01
C LEU A 992 -22.39 54.75 33.50
N SER A 993 -22.74 53.56 32.99
CA SER A 993 -22.83 53.30 31.55
C SER A 993 -23.97 54.09 30.90
N GLN A 994 -25.13 54.22 31.57
CA GLN A 994 -26.25 55.03 31.08
C GLN A 994 -25.92 56.54 31.13
N GLU A 995 -25.23 57.03 32.16
CA GLU A 995 -24.71 58.39 32.20
C GLU A 995 -23.65 58.62 31.12
N LEU A 996 -22.74 57.67 30.86
CA LEU A 996 -21.76 57.78 29.77
C LEU A 996 -22.43 57.82 28.38
N VAL A 997 -23.53 57.08 28.17
CA VAL A 997 -24.33 57.19 26.93
C VAL A 997 -25.03 58.54 26.84
N ARG A 998 -25.69 58.99 27.92
CA ARG A 998 -26.34 60.31 27.98
C ARG A 998 -25.33 61.45 27.76
N LEU A 999 -24.16 61.38 28.39
CA LEU A 999 -23.09 62.37 28.25
C LEU A 999 -22.53 62.39 26.83
N LYS A 1000 -22.37 61.23 26.18
CA LYS A 1000 -22.01 61.15 24.75
C LYS A 1000 -23.05 61.83 23.88
N GLN A 1001 -24.35 61.53 24.07
CA GLN A 1001 -25.44 62.17 23.33
C GLN A 1001 -25.41 63.70 23.50
N THR A 1002 -25.30 64.20 24.74
CA THR A 1002 -25.19 65.66 24.95
C THR A 1002 -23.91 66.27 24.38
N ASN A 1003 -22.84 65.49 24.21
CA ASN A 1003 -21.59 65.97 23.60
C ASN A 1003 -21.69 65.97 22.07
N GLU A 1004 -22.42 65.02 21.47
CA GLU A 1004 -22.78 65.05 20.05
C GLU A 1004 -23.74 66.22 19.74
N GLU A 1005 -24.73 66.48 20.59
CA GLU A 1005 -25.61 67.65 20.52
C GLU A 1005 -24.80 68.98 20.59
N LEU A 1006 -23.91 69.10 21.58
CA LEU A 1006 -23.03 70.27 21.72
C LEU A 1006 -22.02 70.43 20.57
N LEU A 1007 -21.58 69.34 19.94
CA LEU A 1007 -20.75 69.39 18.73
C LEU A 1007 -21.54 69.90 17.52
N ILE A 1008 -22.82 69.50 17.38
CA ILE A 1008 -23.72 70.03 16.35
C ILE A 1008 -23.99 71.52 16.58
N GLU A 1009 -24.27 71.95 17.82
CA GLU A 1009 -24.41 73.38 18.15
C GLU A 1009 -23.12 74.17 17.88
N LEU A 1010 -21.95 73.60 18.21
CA LEU A 1010 -20.65 74.22 17.93
C LEU A 1010 -20.38 74.38 16.43
N ASP A 1011 -20.77 73.41 15.59
CA ASP A 1011 -20.65 73.52 14.13
C ASP A 1011 -21.69 74.49 13.53
N VAL A 1012 -22.89 74.60 14.11
CA VAL A 1012 -23.85 75.66 13.77
C VAL A 1012 -23.30 77.05 14.11
N GLU A 1013 -22.70 77.25 15.29
CA GLU A 1013 -22.05 78.52 15.65
C GLU A 1013 -20.78 78.80 14.83
N ARG A 1014 -20.03 77.77 14.42
CA ARG A 1014 -18.94 77.92 13.44
C ARG A 1014 -19.46 78.40 12.09
N GLN A 1015 -20.59 77.88 11.60
CA GLN A 1015 -21.24 78.35 10.37
C GLN A 1015 -21.74 79.79 10.51
N LYS A 1016 -22.40 80.16 11.62
CA LYS A 1016 -22.81 81.56 11.89
C LYS A 1016 -21.60 82.50 11.94
N ARG A 1017 -20.53 82.14 12.65
CA ARG A 1017 -19.28 82.92 12.66
C ARG A 1017 -18.71 83.07 11.25
N GLN A 1018 -18.74 82.01 10.43
CA GLN A 1018 -18.25 82.06 9.05
C GLN A 1018 -19.12 82.98 8.17
N GLN A 1019 -20.44 82.98 8.35
CA GLN A 1019 -21.38 83.92 7.71
C GLN A 1019 -21.14 85.37 8.15
N HIS A 1020 -20.84 85.59 9.44
CA HIS A 1020 -20.45 86.91 9.94
C HIS A 1020 -19.06 87.35 9.43
N GLU A 1021 -18.12 86.43 9.24
CA GLU A 1021 -16.82 86.70 8.64
C GLU A 1021 -16.95 87.06 7.15
N THR A 1022 -17.85 86.43 6.39
CA THR A 1022 -18.16 86.85 5.01
C THR A 1022 -18.87 88.20 4.96
N LEU A 1023 -19.87 88.45 5.81
CA LEU A 1023 -20.53 89.76 5.91
C LEU A 1023 -19.54 90.88 6.30
N MET A 1024 -18.62 90.62 7.22
CA MET A 1024 -17.56 91.56 7.58
C MET A 1024 -16.53 91.76 6.46
N HIS A 1025 -16.34 90.77 5.57
CA HIS A 1025 -15.54 90.92 4.36
C HIS A 1025 -16.27 91.77 3.31
N GLU A 1026 -17.57 91.56 3.10
CA GLU A 1026 -18.43 92.35 2.22
C GLU A 1026 -18.51 93.81 2.68
N TYR A 1027 -18.77 94.08 3.96
CA TYR A 1027 -18.74 95.45 4.52
C TYR A 1027 -17.35 96.10 4.45
N ARG A 1028 -16.28 95.30 4.44
CA ARG A 1028 -14.91 95.79 4.23
C ARG A 1028 -14.64 96.15 2.77
N ILE A 1029 -15.13 95.35 1.82
CA ILE A 1029 -15.09 95.67 0.38
C ILE A 1029 -15.92 96.94 0.12
N GLN A 1030 -17.16 97.02 0.61
CA GLN A 1030 -17.99 98.22 0.52
C GLN A 1030 -17.33 99.44 1.17
N ASN A 1031 -16.58 99.28 2.27
CA ASN A 1031 -15.77 100.36 2.84
C ASN A 1031 -14.58 100.76 1.97
N GLN A 1032 -13.98 99.83 1.22
CA GLN A 1032 -12.92 100.14 0.26
C GLN A 1032 -13.47 100.82 -0.98
N GLU A 1033 -14.63 100.38 -1.48
CA GLU A 1033 -15.38 101.01 -2.57
C GLU A 1033 -15.84 102.42 -2.20
N LEU A 1034 -16.47 102.60 -1.03
CA LEU A 1034 -16.86 103.94 -0.52
C LEU A 1034 -15.65 104.85 -0.27
N ARG A 1035 -14.48 104.30 0.07
CA ARG A 1035 -13.23 105.07 0.14
C ARG A 1035 -12.67 105.40 -1.23
N HIS A 1036 -12.83 104.51 -2.22
CA HIS A 1036 -12.50 104.79 -3.61
C HIS A 1036 -13.41 105.88 -4.17
N THR A 1037 -14.74 105.74 -4.07
CA THR A 1037 -15.67 106.79 -4.53
C THR A 1037 -15.49 108.10 -3.79
N LEU A 1038 -15.19 108.12 -2.48
CA LEU A 1038 -14.80 109.37 -1.78
C LEU A 1038 -13.44 109.93 -2.22
N THR A 1039 -12.53 109.11 -2.75
CA THR A 1039 -11.25 109.56 -3.31
C THR A 1039 -11.44 110.07 -4.73
N ASP A 1040 -12.27 109.40 -5.53
CA ASP A 1040 -12.64 109.78 -6.88
C ASP A 1040 -13.52 111.04 -6.87
N ASP A 1041 -14.50 111.16 -5.96
CA ASP A 1041 -15.25 112.40 -5.70
C ASP A 1041 -14.33 113.54 -5.26
N ARG A 1042 -13.28 113.26 -4.47
CA ARG A 1042 -12.25 114.27 -4.16
C ARG A 1042 -11.42 114.63 -5.39
N PHE A 1043 -11.14 113.68 -6.29
CA PHE A 1043 -10.44 113.91 -7.56
C PHE A 1043 -11.30 114.71 -8.56
N HIS A 1044 -12.59 114.38 -8.65
CA HIS A 1044 -13.59 115.10 -9.43
C HIS A 1044 -13.83 116.50 -8.86
N GLN A 1045 -14.00 116.63 -7.54
CA GLN A 1045 -14.16 117.94 -6.89
C GLN A 1045 -12.87 118.78 -6.95
N ALA A 1046 -11.69 118.17 -6.99
CA ALA A 1046 -10.44 118.87 -7.33
C ALA A 1046 -10.46 119.37 -8.78
N ARG A 1047 -10.76 118.51 -9.77
CA ARG A 1047 -10.93 118.90 -11.18
C ARG A 1047 -11.99 119.99 -11.37
N SER A 1048 -13.11 119.93 -10.65
CA SER A 1048 -14.16 120.97 -10.68
C SER A 1048 -13.70 122.28 -10.05
N ARG A 1049 -12.82 122.24 -9.03
CA ARG A 1049 -12.16 123.44 -8.48
C ARG A 1049 -11.08 124.01 -9.40
N GLU A 1050 -10.50 123.18 -10.29
CA GLU A 1050 -9.66 123.64 -11.40
C GLU A 1050 -10.47 124.16 -12.60
N GLN A 1051 -11.81 123.95 -12.63
CA GLN A 1051 -12.69 124.31 -13.74
C GLN A 1051 -13.92 125.17 -13.34
N SER A 1052 -13.78 126.05 -12.34
CA SER A 1052 -14.74 127.16 -12.13
C SER A 1052 -14.13 128.36 -11.38
N PRO A 1053 -14.69 129.58 -11.53
CA PRO A 1053 -13.87 130.80 -11.43
C PRO A 1053 -13.57 131.30 -10.02
N ARG A 1054 -12.47 132.04 -9.89
CA ARG A 1054 -12.29 133.04 -8.83
C ARG A 1054 -13.49 134.00 -8.80
N PHE A 1055 -14.16 134.17 -7.67
CA PHE A 1055 -14.78 135.45 -7.30
C PHE A 1055 -14.77 135.67 -5.78
N HIS A 1056 -15.04 136.91 -5.37
CA HIS A 1056 -14.77 137.43 -4.04
C HIS A 1056 -15.95 137.31 -3.06
N THR A 1057 -15.60 137.08 -1.79
CA THR A 1057 -16.25 137.53 -0.56
C THR A 1057 -17.70 138.04 -0.61
N LYS A 1058 -18.59 137.40 0.17
CA LYS A 1058 -19.47 138.14 1.08
C LYS A 1058 -19.85 137.31 2.31
N THR A 1059 -19.72 137.98 3.45
CA THR A 1059 -20.17 137.73 4.82
C THR A 1059 -21.20 136.60 5.05
N LEU A 1060 -20.82 135.58 5.81
CA LEU A 1060 -21.03 135.54 7.26
C LEU A 1060 -20.01 134.63 7.96
#